data_AF-A0A7C7H5U7-F1
#
_entry.id   AF-A0A7C7H5U7-F1
#
_cell.length_a   1.000
_cell.length_b   1.000
_cell.length_c   1.000
_cell.angle_alpha   90.00
_cell.angle_beta   90.00
_cell.angle_gamma   90.00
#
_symmetry.space_group_name_H-M   'P 1'
#
loop_
_entity.id
_entity.type
_entity.pdbx_description
1 polymer ?
#
loop_
_entity_poly.entity_id
_entity_poly.type
_entity_poly.pdbx_seq_one_letter_code
_entity_poly.pdbx_strand_id
1 'polypeptide(L)'
;MILPTPFFIKTPLLVIVFFGFWYGFTSAQTFVSTIPEKRNVVLEEFTGIYCIYCPDGHRLAQELKDANPEDVALINLHVSSYADPGTSGDPDFRTPFGTGIQNQADISGYPAGTINRKDFTYLGFAQDSGTAMSRAKWVDAAPIILADSSYVNVSAEASLHINTRELTVVVQAYYTDDGAPINYVKVALLQNNVPGPQYGAVYNPTQILPNGDYNHMHMLRHLLAGNTIIGATSGTLYSDTLTYTIPDDLNGVDYELFELSVVVFISEPGAEIITGSEATMTYIAPGLSLIDLEASTNMTMPTTYCDNIVIPEITITNNSTIAVDTFEVGYTLDSNTPVTLDTNLDALSSITISFPSITLSSGSHTIYYNVNTDNTATFVDIVSGNNNANSEKINTLSSTAFASSHTEGFESYSAGTEAPNNAILDNADGGSCGVLDKNNAPPNWELGGFGKSSKSFRMRLLSWEAGYEAKLVFEKIDLSASTGNGLRFSYAYVQRYAGDNDKLEVLVSTDCGITWNKVFNEWGDGLATSLPFSNNHFYPDSSEWDSVNIDMSAFDGESMVMIAFKGTCDDGNNLYLDDIELSNNVDLSNPYIAIKETGDNVYGIKTYPIPINEHGFLELSLGRSAKITIAIYDILGQRAGTVISGNYSAGTHYFELQTSGLNKGIYFIRILDEGGKIYAEKLIKN
;
A
#
# COMPACT_ATOMS: atom_id res chain seq x y z
N MET A 1 46.44 72.70 -47.98
CA MET A 1 45.72 71.47 -48.36
C MET A 1 45.08 70.96 -47.08
N ILE A 2 43.90 71.50 -46.77
CA ILE A 2 43.20 71.34 -45.49
C ILE A 2 41.83 70.80 -45.85
N LEU A 3 41.55 69.58 -45.42
CA LEU A 3 40.21 69.00 -45.40
C LEU A 3 39.77 68.93 -43.93
N PRO A 4 38.61 69.49 -43.60
CA PRO A 4 37.79 69.00 -42.51
C PRO A 4 36.47 68.42 -43.04
N THR A 5 36.01 67.41 -42.34
CA THR A 5 34.68 66.78 -42.39
C THR A 5 33.52 67.78 -42.40
N PRO A 6 32.38 67.41 -43.00
CA PRO A 6 31.11 67.69 -42.33
C PRO A 6 30.06 66.57 -42.39
N PHE A 7 29.31 66.55 -41.29
CA PHE A 7 27.93 66.10 -41.06
C PHE A 7 27.01 66.02 -42.29
N PHE A 8 26.14 64.98 -42.32
CA PHE A 8 24.86 65.06 -43.02
C PHE A 8 23.66 64.56 -42.19
N ILE A 9 22.71 65.48 -42.12
CA ILE A 9 21.34 65.54 -41.61
C ILE A 9 20.46 64.38 -42.12
N LYS A 10 19.62 63.83 -41.25
CA LYS A 10 18.48 62.96 -41.62
C LYS A 10 17.24 63.82 -41.95
N THR A 11 16.71 63.68 -43.16
CA THR A 11 15.40 64.17 -43.60
C THR A 11 14.37 63.04 -43.50
N PRO A 12 13.11 63.29 -43.08
CA PRO A 12 12.09 62.24 -43.03
C PRO A 12 11.44 62.08 -44.42
N LEU A 13 11.49 60.87 -44.98
CA LEU A 13 10.74 60.53 -46.19
C LEU A 13 9.39 59.93 -45.80
N LEU A 14 8.34 60.65 -46.17
CA LEU A 14 6.93 60.26 -46.12
C LEU A 14 6.71 58.98 -46.94
N VAL A 15 6.40 57.86 -46.28
CA VAL A 15 5.94 56.63 -46.97
C VAL A 15 4.41 56.62 -46.91
N ILE A 16 3.81 56.79 -48.07
CA ILE A 16 2.37 56.68 -48.33
C ILE A 16 1.98 55.21 -48.21
N VAL A 17 1.17 54.86 -47.21
CA VAL A 17 0.58 53.54 -47.04
C VAL A 17 -0.56 53.38 -48.05
N PHE A 18 -0.33 52.58 -49.09
CA PHE A 18 -1.39 52.07 -49.96
C PHE A 18 -2.21 51.04 -49.17
N PHE A 19 -3.48 51.34 -48.87
CA PHE A 19 -4.46 50.34 -48.44
C PHE A 19 -4.81 49.44 -49.63
N GLY A 20 -4.01 48.39 -49.84
CA GLY A 20 -4.37 47.25 -50.66
C GLY A 20 -5.19 46.29 -49.80
N PHE A 21 -6.52 46.28 -49.98
CA PHE A 21 -7.41 45.25 -49.46
C PHE A 21 -7.06 43.93 -50.17
N TRP A 22 -6.09 43.19 -49.64
CA TRP A 22 -5.81 41.83 -50.07
C TRP A 22 -6.70 40.92 -49.23
N TYR A 23 -7.81 40.46 -49.81
CA TYR A 23 -8.53 39.29 -49.32
C TYR A 23 -7.60 38.08 -49.51
N GLY A 24 -6.69 37.87 -48.57
CA GLY A 24 -6.04 36.59 -48.39
C GLY A 24 -7.11 35.63 -47.90
N PHE A 25 -7.51 34.69 -48.75
CA PHE A 25 -8.17 33.48 -48.29
C PHE A 25 -7.20 32.78 -47.35
N THR A 26 -7.39 32.92 -46.04
CA THR A 26 -6.75 32.06 -45.05
C THR A 26 -7.25 30.65 -45.31
N SER A 27 -6.49 29.84 -46.05
CA SER A 27 -6.77 28.42 -46.14
C SER A 27 -6.60 27.85 -44.74
N ALA A 28 -7.65 27.23 -44.19
CA ALA A 28 -7.54 26.50 -42.95
C ALA A 28 -6.40 25.47 -43.09
N GLN A 29 -5.45 25.48 -42.16
CA GLN A 29 -4.31 24.58 -42.21
C GLN A 29 -4.79 23.14 -41.99
N THR A 30 -4.46 22.24 -42.91
CA THR A 30 -4.66 20.80 -42.72
C THR A 30 -3.56 20.29 -41.81
N PHE A 31 -3.93 19.72 -40.66
CA PHE A 31 -3.00 19.14 -39.68
C PHE A 31 -3.11 17.62 -39.61
N VAL A 32 -4.22 17.03 -40.07
CA VAL A 32 -4.30 15.57 -40.24
C VAL A 32 -3.36 15.12 -41.37
N SER A 33 -2.69 13.98 -41.18
CA SER A 33 -1.84 13.40 -42.22
C SER A 33 -2.64 13.06 -43.47
N THR A 34 -2.05 13.33 -44.63
CA THR A 34 -2.64 13.02 -45.95
C THR A 34 -1.98 11.80 -46.61
N ILE A 35 -1.04 11.16 -45.92
CA ILE A 35 -0.30 9.99 -46.41
C ILE A 35 -0.99 8.73 -45.89
N PRO A 36 -1.17 7.66 -46.70
CA PRO A 36 -1.73 6.40 -46.22
C PRO A 36 -0.98 5.86 -44.98
N GLU A 37 -1.74 5.56 -43.93
CA GLU A 37 -1.23 5.09 -42.63
C GLU A 37 -1.85 3.74 -42.23
N LYS A 38 -1.34 3.19 -41.12
CA LYS A 38 -1.92 2.03 -40.45
C LYS A 38 -3.01 2.46 -39.48
N ARG A 39 -3.83 1.51 -39.04
CA ARG A 39 -4.87 1.79 -38.04
C ARG A 39 -4.21 1.96 -36.69
N ASN A 40 -4.67 2.96 -35.94
CA ASN A 40 -4.35 3.10 -34.53
C ASN A 40 -5.34 2.28 -33.70
N VAL A 41 -4.86 1.79 -32.57
CA VAL A 41 -5.65 1.06 -31.57
C VAL A 41 -6.43 2.04 -30.71
N VAL A 42 -7.72 1.78 -30.54
CA VAL A 42 -8.53 2.37 -29.47
C VAL A 42 -8.97 1.24 -28.57
N LEU A 43 -8.43 1.20 -27.35
CA LEU A 43 -8.79 0.23 -26.33
C LEU A 43 -9.80 0.86 -25.39
N GLU A 44 -11.03 0.38 -25.44
CA GLU A 44 -12.06 0.70 -24.46
C GLU A 44 -12.06 -0.38 -23.37
N GLU A 45 -11.55 -0.05 -22.19
CA GLU A 45 -11.48 -0.92 -21.02
C GLU A 45 -12.73 -0.78 -20.16
N PHE A 46 -13.31 -1.90 -19.73
CA PHE A 46 -14.47 -1.94 -18.87
C PHE A 46 -14.04 -2.30 -17.44
N THR A 47 -14.19 -1.33 -16.54
CA THR A 47 -13.64 -1.37 -15.18
C THR A 47 -14.69 -1.01 -14.12
N GLY A 48 -14.29 -1.05 -12.85
CA GLY A 48 -15.10 -0.70 -11.69
C GLY A 48 -14.30 -0.71 -10.39
N ILE A 49 -14.62 0.19 -9.47
CA ILE A 49 -13.93 0.35 -8.18
C ILE A 49 -13.94 -0.91 -7.32
N TYR A 50 -14.90 -1.82 -7.50
CA TYR A 50 -14.97 -3.11 -6.78
C TYR A 50 -14.41 -4.30 -7.55
N CYS A 51 -13.85 -4.09 -8.74
CA CYS A 51 -13.26 -5.13 -9.56
C CYS A 51 -11.82 -5.43 -9.13
N ILE A 52 -11.62 -6.56 -8.44
CA ILE A 52 -10.33 -6.96 -7.86
C ILE A 52 -9.19 -7.01 -8.89
N TYR A 53 -9.46 -7.44 -10.12
CA TYR A 53 -8.42 -7.62 -11.14
C TYR A 53 -8.36 -6.51 -12.18
N CYS A 54 -9.21 -5.48 -12.08
CA CYS A 54 -9.16 -4.35 -13.01
C CYS A 54 -7.87 -3.52 -12.92
N PRO A 55 -7.21 -3.39 -11.75
CA PRO A 55 -5.88 -2.77 -11.68
C PRO A 55 -4.83 -3.46 -12.57
N ASP A 56 -4.86 -4.80 -12.65
CA ASP A 56 -4.01 -5.56 -13.57
C ASP A 56 -4.35 -5.29 -15.05
N GLY A 57 -5.63 -5.03 -15.35
CA GLY A 57 -6.08 -4.52 -16.64
C GLY A 57 -5.46 -3.17 -16.96
N HIS A 58 -5.64 -2.19 -16.07
CA HIS A 58 -5.07 -0.85 -16.22
C HIS A 58 -3.55 -0.90 -16.49
N ARG A 59 -2.82 -1.76 -15.77
CA ARG A 59 -1.37 -1.97 -15.97
C ARG A 59 -1.05 -2.50 -17.38
N LEU A 60 -1.72 -3.55 -17.83
CA LEU A 60 -1.50 -4.15 -19.16
C LEU A 60 -1.89 -3.20 -20.30
N ALA A 61 -2.96 -2.41 -20.12
CA ALA A 61 -3.37 -1.39 -21.09
C ALA A 61 -2.30 -0.30 -21.20
N GLN A 62 -1.77 0.17 -20.06
CA GLN A 62 -0.69 1.16 -20.04
C GLN A 62 0.60 0.61 -20.67
N GLU A 63 1.00 -0.63 -20.38
CA GLU A 63 2.16 -1.28 -21.02
C GLU A 63 2.01 -1.36 -22.56
N LEU A 64 0.79 -1.63 -23.05
CA LEU A 64 0.51 -1.63 -24.48
C LEU A 64 0.66 -0.23 -25.10
N LYS A 65 0.17 0.81 -24.41
CA LYS A 65 0.32 2.21 -24.80
C LYS A 65 1.78 2.63 -24.79
N ASP A 66 2.53 2.32 -23.74
CA ASP A 66 3.94 2.68 -23.60
C ASP A 66 4.80 2.03 -24.71
N ALA A 67 4.44 0.83 -25.15
CA ALA A 67 5.09 0.16 -26.29
C ALA A 67 4.74 0.78 -27.65
N ASN A 68 3.64 1.53 -27.76
CA ASN A 68 3.11 2.13 -29.00
C ASN A 68 2.51 3.53 -28.73
N PRO A 69 3.30 4.50 -28.28
CA PRO A 69 2.79 5.73 -27.64
C PRO A 69 1.94 6.62 -28.57
N GLU A 70 2.21 6.61 -29.88
CA GLU A 70 1.47 7.41 -30.85
C GLU A 70 0.29 6.67 -31.49
N ASP A 71 0.26 5.33 -31.37
CA ASP A 71 -0.65 4.47 -32.14
C ASP A 71 -1.71 3.74 -31.28
N VAL A 72 -1.70 3.95 -29.96
CA VAL A 72 -2.69 3.39 -29.03
C VAL A 72 -3.35 4.53 -28.25
N ALA A 73 -4.68 4.50 -28.13
CA ALA A 73 -5.44 5.38 -27.25
C ALA A 73 -6.27 4.53 -26.27
N LEU A 74 -6.25 4.90 -24.99
CA LEU A 74 -6.93 4.18 -23.92
C LEU A 74 -8.18 4.96 -23.48
N ILE A 75 -9.26 4.24 -23.19
CA ILE A 75 -10.52 4.80 -22.67
C ILE A 75 -11.04 3.87 -21.58
N ASN A 76 -11.06 4.31 -20.33
CA ASN A 76 -11.50 3.50 -19.20
C ASN A 76 -12.96 3.83 -18.83
N LEU A 77 -13.83 2.84 -18.90
CA LEU A 77 -15.26 2.96 -18.66
C LEU A 77 -15.64 2.25 -17.35
N HIS A 78 -16.02 3.04 -16.34
CA HIS A 78 -16.60 2.53 -15.10
C HIS A 78 -18.05 2.11 -15.33
N VAL A 79 -18.30 0.80 -15.27
CA VAL A 79 -19.60 0.22 -15.65
C VAL A 79 -20.00 -0.98 -14.78
N SER A 80 -21.25 -1.44 -14.93
CA SER A 80 -21.86 -2.56 -14.19
C SER A 80 -21.98 -2.37 -12.68
N SER A 81 -22.32 -3.46 -11.97
CA SER A 81 -22.35 -3.51 -10.50
C SER A 81 -20.98 -3.33 -9.86
N TYR A 82 -19.88 -3.55 -10.58
CA TYR A 82 -18.53 -3.31 -10.04
C TYR A 82 -18.17 -1.83 -9.95
N ALA A 83 -18.90 -0.95 -10.65
CA ALA A 83 -18.74 0.49 -10.58
C ALA A 83 -19.89 1.19 -9.84
N ASP A 84 -20.84 0.44 -9.26
CA ASP A 84 -21.97 1.02 -8.55
C ASP A 84 -21.59 1.32 -7.09
N PRO A 85 -21.45 2.60 -6.67
CA PRO A 85 -21.02 2.95 -5.32
C PRO A 85 -22.04 2.55 -4.23
N GLY A 86 -23.26 2.14 -4.59
CA GLY A 86 -24.24 1.62 -3.63
C GLY A 86 -24.57 2.62 -2.50
N THR A 87 -24.52 2.17 -1.24
CA THR A 87 -24.77 2.99 -0.05
C THR A 87 -23.51 3.29 0.78
N SER A 88 -22.32 2.91 0.30
CA SER A 88 -21.07 3.05 1.06
C SER A 88 -20.52 4.47 1.08
N GLY A 89 -21.03 5.36 0.22
CA GLY A 89 -20.54 6.74 0.09
C GLY A 89 -19.32 6.87 -0.82
N ASP A 90 -18.93 5.81 -1.52
CA ASP A 90 -17.86 5.82 -2.51
C ASP A 90 -18.22 6.68 -3.74
N PRO A 91 -17.23 7.21 -4.48
CA PRO A 91 -17.48 8.07 -5.64
C PRO A 91 -18.15 7.32 -6.81
N ASP A 92 -19.01 8.02 -7.54
CA ASP A 92 -19.68 7.47 -8.73
C ASP A 92 -18.96 7.86 -10.03
N PHE A 93 -18.02 7.02 -10.45
CA PHE A 93 -17.23 7.22 -11.67
C PHE A 93 -17.98 6.88 -12.98
N ARG A 94 -19.24 6.46 -12.92
CA ARG A 94 -19.99 6.03 -14.12
C ARG A 94 -20.39 7.20 -14.99
N THR A 95 -20.47 6.97 -16.29
CA THR A 95 -21.01 7.94 -17.26
C THR A 95 -22.36 7.50 -17.82
N PRO A 96 -23.18 8.44 -18.35
CA PRO A 96 -24.39 8.10 -19.10
C PRO A 96 -24.16 7.24 -20.34
N PHE A 97 -22.91 7.13 -20.81
CA PHE A 97 -22.53 6.41 -22.02
C PHE A 97 -22.08 4.98 -21.77
N GLY A 98 -21.44 4.72 -20.61
CA GLY A 98 -20.73 3.48 -20.33
C GLY A 98 -21.58 2.23 -20.48
N THR A 99 -22.80 2.23 -19.93
CA THR A 99 -23.72 1.07 -20.03
C THR A 99 -24.08 0.74 -21.48
N GLY A 100 -24.26 1.76 -22.34
CA GLY A 100 -24.56 1.55 -23.76
C GLY A 100 -23.39 0.89 -24.50
N ILE A 101 -22.17 1.32 -24.21
CA ILE A 101 -20.93 0.78 -24.82
C ILE A 101 -20.66 -0.63 -24.31
N GLN A 102 -20.84 -0.88 -23.00
CA GLN A 102 -20.77 -2.22 -22.42
C GLN A 102 -21.74 -3.19 -23.13
N ASN A 103 -23.01 -2.78 -23.28
CA ASN A 103 -24.02 -3.65 -23.89
C ASN A 103 -23.70 -3.96 -25.36
N GLN A 104 -23.11 -3.00 -26.07
CA GLN A 104 -22.64 -3.23 -27.43
C GLN A 104 -21.47 -4.22 -27.49
N ALA A 105 -20.55 -4.17 -26.53
CA ALA A 105 -19.38 -5.04 -26.52
C ALA A 105 -19.71 -6.49 -26.13
N ASP A 106 -20.90 -6.76 -25.58
CA ASP A 106 -21.36 -8.10 -25.14
C ASP A 106 -20.42 -8.71 -24.06
N ILE A 107 -20.24 -7.98 -22.97
CA ILE A 107 -19.35 -8.36 -21.85
C ILE A 107 -19.99 -9.44 -20.98
N SER A 108 -19.25 -10.50 -20.67
CA SER A 108 -19.68 -11.56 -19.75
C SER A 108 -18.80 -11.75 -18.52
N GLY A 109 -17.63 -11.10 -18.44
CA GLY A 109 -16.79 -11.12 -17.25
C GLY A 109 -15.78 -9.97 -17.18
N TYR A 110 -15.36 -9.61 -15.97
CA TYR A 110 -14.39 -8.55 -15.71
C TYR A 110 -13.03 -9.11 -15.26
N PRO A 111 -11.91 -8.42 -15.56
CA PRO A 111 -11.79 -7.26 -16.45
C PRO A 111 -11.94 -7.65 -17.93
N ALA A 112 -12.56 -6.76 -18.69
CA ALA A 112 -12.78 -6.88 -20.11
C ALA A 112 -12.40 -5.59 -20.82
N GLY A 113 -12.13 -5.68 -22.11
CA GLY A 113 -11.98 -4.52 -22.97
C GLY A 113 -12.29 -4.88 -24.41
N THR A 114 -12.38 -3.89 -25.27
CA THR A 114 -12.52 -4.10 -26.71
C THR A 114 -11.48 -3.29 -27.47
N ILE A 115 -10.79 -3.96 -28.40
CA ILE A 115 -9.80 -3.36 -29.28
C ILE A 115 -10.53 -2.94 -30.56
N ASN A 116 -10.66 -1.64 -30.77
CA ASN A 116 -11.31 -1.00 -31.91
C ASN A 116 -12.76 -1.44 -32.14
N ARG A 117 -13.44 -2.01 -31.13
CA ARG A 117 -14.76 -2.66 -31.30
C ARG A 117 -14.78 -3.63 -32.50
N LYS A 118 -13.63 -4.26 -32.81
CA LYS A 118 -13.52 -5.23 -33.91
C LYS A 118 -13.97 -6.60 -33.41
N ASP A 119 -14.69 -7.33 -34.25
CA ASP A 119 -15.07 -8.70 -33.97
C ASP A 119 -13.86 -9.63 -34.13
N PHE A 120 -13.43 -10.24 -33.02
CA PHE A 120 -12.36 -11.24 -32.97
C PHE A 120 -12.85 -12.65 -32.61
N THR A 121 -14.15 -12.93 -32.76
CA THR A 121 -14.75 -14.26 -32.53
C THR A 121 -14.07 -15.34 -33.37
N TYR A 122 -13.62 -15.02 -34.58
CA TYR A 122 -12.90 -15.94 -35.48
C TYR A 122 -11.54 -16.40 -34.95
N LEU A 123 -10.94 -15.68 -33.99
CA LEU A 123 -9.71 -16.06 -33.28
C LEU A 123 -9.98 -16.63 -31.89
N GLY A 124 -11.25 -16.68 -31.46
CA GLY A 124 -11.64 -17.08 -30.11
C GLY A 124 -11.18 -16.11 -29.02
N PHE A 125 -11.02 -14.82 -29.35
CA PHE A 125 -10.63 -13.81 -28.35
C PHE A 125 -11.84 -13.21 -27.64
N ALA A 126 -13.00 -13.21 -28.28
CA ALA A 126 -14.24 -12.72 -27.70
C ALA A 126 -14.65 -13.54 -26.47
N GLN A 127 -15.21 -12.88 -25.45
CA GLN A 127 -15.78 -13.56 -24.29
C GLN A 127 -17.04 -14.32 -24.68
N ASP A 128 -17.98 -13.62 -25.32
CA ASP A 128 -19.24 -14.14 -25.85
C ASP A 128 -19.33 -13.91 -27.37
N SER A 129 -20.39 -13.28 -27.86
CA SER A 129 -20.65 -13.08 -29.29
C SER A 129 -20.31 -11.69 -29.82
N GLY A 130 -19.97 -10.76 -28.93
CA GLY A 130 -19.56 -9.40 -29.28
C GLY A 130 -18.05 -9.19 -29.33
N THR A 131 -17.64 -7.96 -29.05
CA THR A 131 -16.27 -7.48 -29.27
C THR A 131 -15.44 -7.40 -27.98
N ALA A 132 -16.06 -7.66 -26.82
CA ALA A 132 -15.38 -7.74 -25.54
C ALA A 132 -14.46 -8.96 -25.47
N MET A 133 -13.26 -8.76 -24.93
CA MET A 133 -12.26 -9.81 -24.70
C MET A 133 -11.63 -9.66 -23.31
N SER A 134 -11.11 -10.77 -22.79
CA SER A 134 -10.30 -10.75 -21.56
C SER A 134 -9.04 -9.90 -21.73
N ARG A 135 -8.59 -9.24 -20.65
CA ARG A 135 -7.30 -8.51 -20.63
C ARG A 135 -6.10 -9.31 -21.14
N ALA A 136 -6.12 -10.63 -20.97
CA ALA A 136 -5.07 -11.53 -21.45
C ALA A 136 -4.97 -11.60 -22.99
N LYS A 137 -5.90 -11.00 -23.74
CA LYS A 137 -5.95 -11.01 -25.21
C LYS A 137 -5.58 -9.69 -25.86
N TRP A 138 -5.45 -8.59 -25.11
CA TRP A 138 -5.20 -7.27 -25.69
C TRP A 138 -3.85 -7.21 -26.42
N VAL A 139 -2.80 -7.79 -25.82
CA VAL A 139 -1.45 -7.85 -26.40
C VAL A 139 -1.37 -8.69 -27.68
N ASP A 140 -2.30 -9.63 -27.88
CA ASP A 140 -2.41 -10.43 -29.11
C ASP A 140 -3.28 -9.73 -30.17
N ALA A 141 -4.33 -9.03 -29.75
CA ALA A 141 -5.29 -8.37 -30.65
C ALA A 141 -4.76 -7.04 -31.21
N ALA A 142 -4.07 -6.24 -30.41
CA ALA A 142 -3.58 -4.92 -30.81
C ALA A 142 -2.62 -4.95 -32.01
N PRO A 143 -1.62 -5.86 -32.08
CA PRO A 143 -0.73 -5.95 -33.25
C PRO A 143 -1.45 -6.27 -34.56
N ILE A 144 -2.62 -6.92 -34.50
CA ILE A 144 -3.43 -7.20 -35.70
C ILE A 144 -4.02 -5.89 -36.25
N ILE A 145 -4.53 -5.02 -35.38
CA ILE A 145 -5.01 -3.69 -35.79
C ILE A 145 -3.87 -2.84 -36.33
N LEU A 146 -2.75 -2.77 -35.61
CA LEU A 146 -1.59 -1.95 -36.00
C LEU A 146 -0.97 -2.38 -37.35
N ALA A 147 -1.19 -3.62 -37.78
CA ALA A 147 -0.76 -4.11 -39.09
C ALA A 147 -1.74 -3.76 -40.24
N ASP A 148 -3.02 -3.56 -39.93
CA ASP A 148 -4.07 -3.28 -40.90
C ASP A 148 -3.92 -1.86 -41.48
N SER A 149 -4.15 -1.72 -42.79
CA SER A 149 -4.17 -0.41 -43.43
C SER A 149 -5.42 0.37 -43.03
N SER A 150 -5.28 1.68 -42.79
CA SER A 150 -6.42 2.58 -42.56
C SER A 150 -6.80 3.29 -43.85
N TYR A 151 -8.09 3.29 -44.18
CA TYR A 151 -8.62 4.07 -45.31
C TYR A 151 -8.84 5.55 -44.95
N VAL A 152 -8.74 5.90 -43.66
CA VAL A 152 -8.92 7.26 -43.14
C VAL A 152 -7.90 7.55 -42.06
N ASN A 153 -7.26 8.70 -42.12
CA ASN A 153 -6.45 9.23 -41.03
C ASN A 153 -7.31 10.19 -40.23
N VAL A 154 -7.17 10.24 -38.92
CA VAL A 154 -7.91 11.15 -38.05
C VAL A 154 -6.97 11.84 -37.07
N SER A 155 -7.20 13.12 -36.84
CA SER A 155 -6.49 13.91 -35.84
C SER A 155 -7.43 14.97 -35.27
N ALA A 156 -7.14 15.44 -34.07
CA ALA A 156 -7.85 16.54 -33.46
C ALA A 156 -6.91 17.48 -32.71
N GLU A 157 -7.26 18.76 -32.69
CA GLU A 157 -6.65 19.78 -31.86
C GLU A 157 -7.72 20.28 -30.88
N ALA A 158 -7.42 20.24 -29.59
CA ALA A 158 -8.31 20.68 -28.52
C ALA A 158 -7.80 21.97 -27.86
N SER A 159 -8.74 22.79 -27.42
CA SER A 159 -8.47 23.95 -26.59
C SER A 159 -9.50 24.06 -25.47
N LEU A 160 -9.05 24.37 -24.26
CA LEU A 160 -9.92 24.53 -23.09
C LEU A 160 -9.79 25.95 -22.53
N HIS A 161 -10.91 26.66 -22.49
CA HIS A 161 -10.97 27.98 -21.89
C HIS A 161 -11.24 27.89 -20.39
N ILE A 162 -10.19 28.07 -19.57
CA ILE A 162 -10.21 27.79 -18.12
C ILE A 162 -11.33 28.52 -17.39
N ASN A 163 -11.51 29.82 -17.64
CA ASN A 163 -12.52 30.62 -16.93
C ASN A 163 -13.98 30.27 -17.29
N THR A 164 -14.22 29.73 -18.48
CA THR A 164 -15.58 29.42 -18.97
C THR A 164 -15.84 27.91 -19.00
N ARG A 165 -14.81 27.09 -18.74
CA ARG A 165 -14.81 25.63 -18.86
C ARG A 165 -15.26 25.15 -20.25
N GLU A 166 -15.10 25.98 -21.28
CA GLU A 166 -15.50 25.63 -22.64
C GLU A 166 -14.35 24.89 -23.35
N LEU A 167 -14.57 23.60 -23.59
CA LEU A 167 -13.75 22.77 -24.46
C LEU A 167 -14.17 23.00 -25.91
N THR A 168 -13.20 23.27 -26.78
CA THR A 168 -13.36 23.30 -28.24
C THR A 168 -12.44 22.26 -28.87
N VAL A 169 -12.98 21.35 -29.67
CA VAL A 169 -12.24 20.30 -30.37
C VAL A 169 -12.44 20.45 -31.87
N VAL A 170 -11.36 20.75 -32.58
CA VAL A 170 -11.33 20.77 -34.05
C VAL A 170 -10.89 19.39 -34.52
N VAL A 171 -11.76 18.69 -35.24
CA VAL A 171 -11.47 17.36 -35.80
C VAL A 171 -11.16 17.51 -37.28
N GLN A 172 -10.15 16.78 -37.75
CA GLN A 172 -9.91 16.55 -39.18
C GLN A 172 -9.78 15.05 -39.47
N ALA A 173 -10.42 14.61 -40.55
CA ALA A 173 -10.26 13.25 -41.07
C ALA A 173 -9.98 13.29 -42.57
N TYR A 174 -8.90 12.64 -43.01
CA TYR A 174 -8.52 12.59 -44.41
C TYR A 174 -8.61 11.16 -44.94
N TYR A 175 -9.39 10.97 -45.99
CA TYR A 175 -9.59 9.66 -46.61
C TYR A 175 -8.47 9.38 -47.61
N THR A 176 -7.67 8.37 -47.33
CA THR A 176 -6.55 7.93 -48.16
C THR A 176 -6.98 6.83 -49.14
N ASP A 177 -8.10 6.16 -48.88
CA ASP A 177 -8.81 5.25 -49.77
C ASP A 177 -10.33 5.52 -49.69
N ASP A 178 -11.12 4.87 -50.54
CA ASP A 178 -12.58 4.94 -50.46
C ASP A 178 -13.07 4.32 -49.15
N GLY A 179 -13.82 5.10 -48.36
CA GLY A 179 -14.32 4.69 -47.05
C GLY A 179 -15.68 3.99 -47.13
N ALA A 180 -16.17 3.56 -45.97
CA ALA A 180 -17.54 3.06 -45.86
C ALA A 180 -18.57 4.14 -46.27
N PRO A 181 -19.78 3.75 -46.72
CA PRO A 181 -20.79 4.71 -47.16
C PRO A 181 -21.19 5.74 -46.10
N ILE A 182 -21.05 5.38 -44.82
CA ILE A 182 -21.33 6.22 -43.67
C ILE A 182 -20.21 5.99 -42.66
N ASN A 183 -19.63 7.06 -42.12
CA ASN A 183 -18.72 7.02 -40.99
C ASN A 183 -19.14 8.02 -39.90
N TYR A 184 -18.85 7.67 -38.65
CA TYR A 184 -19.17 8.49 -37.48
C TYR A 184 -17.91 8.99 -36.81
N VAL A 185 -17.90 10.29 -36.51
CA VAL A 185 -16.87 10.94 -35.70
C VAL A 185 -17.30 10.93 -34.24
N LYS A 186 -16.43 10.46 -33.36
CA LYS A 186 -16.61 10.51 -31.90
C LYS A 186 -15.39 11.15 -31.26
N VAL A 187 -15.65 11.87 -30.18
CA VAL A 187 -14.62 12.50 -29.35
C VAL A 187 -14.90 12.13 -27.90
N ALA A 188 -13.99 11.39 -27.28
CA ALA A 188 -14.01 11.08 -25.87
C ALA A 188 -13.25 12.14 -25.09
N LEU A 189 -13.89 12.70 -24.07
CA LEU A 189 -13.24 13.51 -23.04
C LEU A 189 -12.92 12.58 -21.87
N LEU A 190 -11.63 12.49 -21.54
CA LEU A 190 -11.10 11.64 -20.48
C LEU A 190 -10.50 12.52 -19.38
N GLN A 191 -10.33 11.94 -18.19
CA GLN A 191 -9.58 12.55 -17.09
C GLN A 191 -8.57 11.55 -16.56
N ASN A 192 -7.34 12.03 -16.39
CA ASN A 192 -6.26 11.35 -15.70
C ASN A 192 -6.22 11.78 -14.24
N ASN A 193 -5.38 11.10 -13.45
CA ASN A 193 -5.08 11.48 -12.08
C ASN A 193 -6.33 11.71 -11.23
N VAL A 194 -7.25 10.73 -11.19
CA VAL A 194 -8.44 10.78 -10.33
C VAL A 194 -8.23 9.82 -9.15
N PRO A 195 -7.83 10.32 -7.96
CA PRO A 195 -7.71 9.51 -6.77
C PRO A 195 -9.06 8.91 -6.35
N GLY A 196 -9.07 7.65 -5.94
CA GLY A 196 -10.24 7.05 -5.34
C GLY A 196 -10.03 5.61 -4.92
N PRO A 197 -11.06 4.97 -4.33
CA PRO A 197 -10.98 3.58 -3.92
C PRO A 197 -10.84 2.66 -5.14
N GLN A 198 -10.09 1.57 -4.96
CA GLN A 198 -10.00 0.48 -5.93
C GLN A 198 -9.68 -0.85 -5.24
N TYR A 199 -10.59 -1.80 -5.37
CA TYR A 199 -10.35 -3.16 -4.90
C TYR A 199 -9.26 -3.81 -5.72
N GLY A 200 -8.35 -4.51 -5.04
CA GLY A 200 -7.22 -5.17 -5.67
C GLY A 200 -6.16 -4.21 -6.22
N ALA A 201 -6.06 -2.98 -5.70
CA ALA A 201 -5.01 -2.02 -6.04
C ALA A 201 -3.58 -2.63 -6.02
N VAL A 202 -3.35 -3.64 -5.18
CA VAL A 202 -2.10 -4.42 -5.11
C VAL A 202 -1.66 -5.06 -6.44
N TYR A 203 -2.58 -5.28 -7.40
CA TYR A 203 -2.23 -5.80 -8.73
C TYR A 203 -1.68 -4.71 -9.68
N ASN A 204 -1.68 -3.45 -9.25
CA ASN A 204 -0.99 -2.33 -9.91
C ASN A 204 -0.48 -1.33 -8.86
N PRO A 205 0.52 -1.73 -8.05
CA PRO A 205 0.93 -0.98 -6.87
C PRO A 205 1.55 0.37 -7.20
N THR A 206 2.05 0.56 -8.43
CA THR A 206 2.61 1.84 -8.91
C THR A 206 1.55 2.94 -9.06
N GLN A 207 0.26 2.58 -9.05
CA GLN A 207 -0.85 3.53 -9.05
C GLN A 207 -1.43 3.78 -7.65
N ILE A 208 -0.83 3.24 -6.59
CA ILE A 208 -1.24 3.56 -5.22
C ILE A 208 -0.53 4.85 -4.80
N LEU A 209 -1.32 5.88 -4.55
CA LEU A 209 -0.86 7.18 -4.09
C LEU A 209 -0.39 7.07 -2.62
N PRO A 210 0.47 7.99 -2.13
CA PRO A 210 0.95 7.96 -0.74
C PRO A 210 -0.15 7.98 0.32
N ASN A 211 -1.32 8.53 0.00
CA ASN A 211 -2.49 8.55 0.88
C ASN A 211 -3.27 7.22 0.90
N GLY A 212 -2.86 6.23 0.11
CA GLY A 212 -3.49 4.92 -0.03
C GLY A 212 -4.59 4.82 -1.08
N ASP A 213 -4.97 5.93 -1.72
CA ASP A 213 -5.92 5.91 -2.84
C ASP A 213 -5.29 5.31 -4.09
N TYR A 214 -6.12 4.74 -4.95
CA TYR A 214 -5.71 4.31 -6.27
C TYR A 214 -5.90 5.45 -7.27
N ASN A 215 -4.88 5.69 -8.09
CA ASN A 215 -4.88 6.71 -9.10
C ASN A 215 -5.53 6.22 -10.40
N HIS A 216 -6.74 6.68 -10.70
CA HIS A 216 -7.45 6.31 -11.91
C HIS A 216 -7.03 7.16 -13.10
N MET A 217 -6.70 6.49 -14.21
CA MET A 217 -6.23 7.10 -15.46
C MET A 217 -7.21 6.86 -16.60
N HIS A 218 -7.12 7.68 -17.65
CA HIS A 218 -7.89 7.56 -18.90
C HIS A 218 -9.40 7.44 -18.70
N MET A 219 -9.93 7.94 -17.57
CA MET A 219 -11.31 7.72 -17.17
C MET A 219 -12.26 8.51 -18.07
N LEU A 220 -13.19 7.81 -18.72
CA LEU A 220 -14.19 8.45 -19.56
C LEU A 220 -15.05 9.40 -18.73
N ARG A 221 -15.13 10.66 -19.15
CA ARG A 221 -15.98 11.68 -18.53
C ARG A 221 -17.11 12.14 -19.45
N HIS A 222 -16.88 12.21 -20.77
CA HIS A 222 -17.90 12.61 -21.73
C HIS A 222 -17.65 12.04 -23.13
N LEU A 223 -18.71 11.98 -23.96
CA LEU A 223 -18.60 11.66 -25.39
C LEU A 223 -19.33 12.71 -26.23
N LEU A 224 -18.61 13.36 -27.14
CA LEU A 224 -19.16 14.22 -28.17
C LEU A 224 -19.30 13.44 -29.47
N ALA A 225 -20.29 13.82 -30.28
CA ALA A 225 -20.53 13.26 -31.60
C ALA A 225 -20.40 14.35 -32.66
N GLY A 226 -19.50 14.14 -33.62
CA GLY A 226 -19.39 14.99 -34.80
C GLY A 226 -20.49 14.74 -35.83
N ASN A 227 -20.49 15.55 -36.88
CA ASN A 227 -21.33 15.32 -38.03
C ASN A 227 -21.04 13.96 -38.68
N THR A 228 -22.08 13.33 -39.21
CA THR A 228 -21.94 12.05 -39.92
C THR A 228 -21.28 12.30 -41.27
N ILE A 229 -20.25 11.51 -41.60
CA ILE A 229 -19.58 11.56 -42.90
C ILE A 229 -20.32 10.62 -43.84
N ILE A 230 -20.76 11.10 -45.00
CA ILE A 230 -21.56 10.33 -45.97
C ILE A 230 -20.80 10.29 -47.30
N GLY A 231 -20.61 9.09 -47.85
CA GLY A 231 -20.02 8.87 -49.17
C GLY A 231 -18.57 9.32 -49.29
N ALA A 232 -17.74 8.96 -48.31
CA ALA A 232 -16.35 9.37 -48.27
C ALA A 232 -15.52 8.67 -49.37
N THR A 233 -14.82 9.45 -50.19
CA THR A 233 -13.95 8.96 -51.27
C THR A 233 -12.50 9.32 -51.01
N SER A 234 -11.57 8.57 -51.60
CA SER A 234 -10.14 8.85 -51.51
C SER A 234 -9.83 10.31 -51.92
N GLY A 235 -8.95 10.97 -51.17
CA GLY A 235 -8.55 12.36 -51.36
C GLY A 235 -9.46 13.40 -50.70
N THR A 236 -10.50 13.01 -49.97
CA THR A 236 -11.41 13.96 -49.31
C THR A 236 -10.97 14.30 -47.88
N LEU A 237 -11.06 15.59 -47.54
CA LEU A 237 -10.84 16.11 -46.18
C LEU A 237 -12.19 16.44 -45.55
N TYR A 238 -12.44 15.87 -44.37
CA TYR A 238 -13.50 16.25 -43.45
C TYR A 238 -12.92 17.13 -42.35
N SER A 239 -13.69 18.14 -41.94
CA SER A 239 -13.38 18.95 -40.75
C SER A 239 -14.65 19.32 -40.01
N ASP A 240 -14.58 19.29 -38.67
CA ASP A 240 -15.68 19.64 -37.78
C ASP A 240 -15.15 20.37 -36.55
N THR A 241 -15.99 21.15 -35.89
CA THR A 241 -15.65 21.81 -34.63
C THR A 241 -16.74 21.54 -33.62
N LEU A 242 -16.35 20.91 -32.52
CA LEU A 242 -17.25 20.52 -31.44
C LEU A 242 -16.94 21.35 -30.21
N THR A 243 -17.98 21.81 -29.52
CA THR A 243 -17.82 22.52 -28.25
C THR A 243 -18.61 21.84 -27.14
N TYR A 244 -18.06 21.90 -25.92
CA TYR A 244 -18.70 21.38 -24.72
C TYR A 244 -18.30 22.22 -23.50
N THR A 245 -19.28 22.72 -22.76
CA THR A 245 -19.03 23.35 -21.47
C THR A 245 -18.93 22.26 -20.40
N ILE A 246 -17.74 22.09 -19.85
CA ILE A 246 -17.44 21.09 -18.83
C ILE A 246 -18.09 21.54 -17.51
N PRO A 247 -19.00 20.73 -16.91
CA PRO A 247 -19.59 21.06 -15.61
C PRO A 247 -18.53 21.00 -14.51
N ASP A 248 -18.85 21.51 -13.33
CA ASP A 248 -17.92 21.48 -12.18
C ASP A 248 -17.56 20.03 -11.79
N ASP A 249 -18.57 19.16 -11.71
CA ASP A 249 -18.44 17.75 -11.36
C ASP A 249 -19.23 16.82 -12.31
N LEU A 250 -18.91 15.52 -12.25
CA LEU A 250 -19.74 14.43 -12.75
C LEU A 250 -20.10 13.52 -11.57
N ASN A 251 -21.38 13.49 -11.20
CA ASN A 251 -21.90 12.70 -10.07
C ASN A 251 -21.21 13.00 -8.72
N GLY A 252 -20.80 14.24 -8.48
CA GLY A 252 -20.07 14.66 -7.27
C GLY A 252 -18.56 14.41 -7.32
N VAL A 253 -18.01 14.00 -8.46
CA VAL A 253 -16.57 13.89 -8.70
C VAL A 253 -16.11 15.03 -9.58
N ASP A 254 -15.22 15.88 -9.08
CA ASP A 254 -14.80 17.10 -9.76
C ASP A 254 -14.07 16.81 -11.09
N TYR A 255 -14.17 17.76 -12.00
CA TYR A 255 -13.36 17.81 -13.22
C TYR A 255 -12.09 18.63 -12.97
N GLU A 256 -10.96 17.93 -12.93
CA GLU A 256 -9.63 18.55 -12.84
C GLU A 256 -9.18 18.98 -14.25
N LEU A 257 -9.33 20.27 -14.54
CA LEU A 257 -9.27 20.78 -15.92
C LEU A 257 -7.94 20.52 -16.64
N PHE A 258 -6.82 20.51 -15.90
CA PHE A 258 -5.49 20.28 -16.46
C PHE A 258 -5.13 18.80 -16.61
N GLU A 259 -5.94 17.93 -16.01
CA GLU A 259 -5.82 16.47 -16.12
C GLU A 259 -6.71 15.88 -17.21
N LEU A 260 -7.36 16.76 -18.00
CA LEU A 260 -8.25 16.34 -19.08
C LEU A 260 -7.47 16.03 -20.36
N SER A 261 -7.86 14.95 -21.01
CA SER A 261 -7.36 14.57 -22.33
C SER A 261 -8.52 14.24 -23.28
N VAL A 262 -8.21 14.24 -24.57
CA VAL A 262 -9.20 14.04 -25.62
C VAL A 262 -8.73 12.96 -26.59
N VAL A 263 -9.61 12.00 -26.89
CA VAL A 263 -9.39 10.98 -27.93
C VAL A 263 -10.45 11.16 -29.01
N VAL A 264 -10.03 11.29 -30.26
CA VAL A 264 -10.93 11.29 -31.43
C VAL A 264 -10.86 9.94 -32.14
N PHE A 265 -11.98 9.45 -32.65
CA PHE A 265 -11.98 8.23 -33.46
C PHE A 265 -13.10 8.21 -34.51
N ILE A 266 -12.84 7.48 -35.60
CA ILE A 266 -13.78 7.25 -36.70
C ILE A 266 -14.31 5.82 -36.61
N SER A 267 -15.63 5.65 -36.72
CA SER A 267 -16.29 4.34 -36.70
C SER A 267 -17.27 4.12 -37.86
N GLU A 268 -17.61 2.87 -38.13
CA GLU A 268 -18.58 2.44 -39.14
C GLU A 268 -20.00 2.18 -38.56
N PRO A 269 -21.04 1.99 -39.40
CA PRO A 269 -22.38 1.57 -38.99
C PRO A 269 -22.34 0.09 -38.57
N GLY A 270 -22.10 -0.12 -37.27
CA GLY A 270 -21.68 -1.41 -36.69
C GLY A 270 -20.72 -1.20 -35.51
N ALA A 271 -20.19 0.02 -35.42
CA ALA A 271 -19.31 0.58 -34.40
C ALA A 271 -17.86 0.10 -34.40
N GLU A 272 -17.44 -0.74 -35.33
CA GLU A 272 -16.00 -0.96 -35.52
C GLU A 272 -15.32 0.41 -35.71
N ILE A 273 -14.29 0.65 -34.89
CA ILE A 273 -13.48 1.85 -34.87
C ILE A 273 -12.34 1.65 -35.84
N ILE A 274 -12.31 2.42 -36.92
CA ILE A 274 -11.32 2.29 -37.98
C ILE A 274 -9.96 2.79 -37.51
N THR A 275 -9.90 3.98 -36.94
CA THR A 275 -8.68 4.49 -36.32
C THR A 275 -9.05 5.58 -35.32
N GLY A 276 -8.12 5.91 -34.44
CA GLY A 276 -8.24 6.98 -33.46
C GLY A 276 -6.93 7.71 -33.23
N SER A 277 -7.00 8.85 -32.57
CA SER A 277 -5.85 9.64 -32.19
C SER A 277 -6.15 10.36 -30.89
N GLU A 278 -5.15 10.46 -30.01
CA GLU A 278 -5.17 11.45 -28.95
C GLU A 278 -5.01 12.86 -29.56
N ALA A 279 -5.70 13.83 -28.98
CA ALA A 279 -5.64 15.22 -29.40
C ALA A 279 -4.62 15.98 -28.54
N THR A 280 -3.94 16.95 -29.14
CA THR A 280 -3.18 17.93 -28.37
C THR A 280 -4.15 18.88 -27.66
N MET A 281 -3.92 19.15 -26.37
CA MET A 281 -4.71 20.10 -25.59
C MET A 281 -3.93 21.40 -25.39
N THR A 282 -4.59 22.53 -25.67
CA THR A 282 -4.07 23.87 -25.36
C THR A 282 -4.98 24.56 -24.36
N TYR A 283 -4.41 25.35 -23.44
CA TYR A 283 -5.19 26.04 -22.41
C TYR A 283 -5.29 27.53 -22.72
N ILE A 284 -6.52 28.05 -22.70
CA ILE A 284 -6.83 29.47 -22.87
C ILE A 284 -7.19 30.02 -21.50
N ALA A 285 -6.28 30.76 -20.88
CA ALA A 285 -6.43 31.25 -19.52
C ALA A 285 -6.24 32.78 -19.44
N PRO A 286 -7.18 33.61 -19.97
CA PRO A 286 -7.01 35.06 -19.96
C PRO A 286 -6.97 35.59 -18.52
N GLY A 287 -5.91 36.32 -18.20
CA GLY A 287 -5.70 36.88 -16.85
C GLY A 287 -5.08 35.92 -15.85
N LEU A 288 -4.73 34.70 -16.27
CA LEU A 288 -4.01 33.71 -15.46
C LEU A 288 -2.65 33.40 -16.11
N SER A 289 -1.67 33.13 -15.27
CA SER A 289 -0.37 32.60 -15.64
C SER A 289 -0.35 31.11 -15.29
N LEU A 290 -0.25 30.27 -16.30
CA LEU A 290 -0.12 28.83 -16.13
C LEU A 290 1.33 28.50 -15.79
N ILE A 291 1.56 27.79 -14.68
CA ILE A 291 2.87 27.43 -14.17
C ILE A 291 2.91 25.95 -13.74
N ASP A 292 4.08 25.44 -13.40
CA ASP A 292 4.34 24.06 -12.98
C ASP A 292 5.43 24.11 -11.91
N LEU A 293 5.03 23.94 -10.65
CA LEU A 293 5.91 23.90 -9.49
C LEU A 293 6.01 22.48 -8.93
N GLU A 294 7.18 21.87 -9.13
CA GLU A 294 7.47 20.53 -8.65
C GLU A 294 8.10 20.57 -7.25
N ALA A 295 7.69 19.66 -6.36
CA ALA A 295 8.30 19.46 -5.05
C ALA A 295 9.15 18.17 -5.02
N SER A 296 10.32 18.26 -4.39
CA SER A 296 11.17 17.13 -4.04
C SER A 296 11.82 17.36 -2.67
N THR A 297 12.46 16.33 -2.11
CA THR A 297 13.23 16.48 -0.87
C THR A 297 14.51 15.66 -0.95
N ASN A 298 15.60 16.23 -0.43
CA ASN A 298 16.86 15.53 -0.16
C ASN A 298 17.22 15.67 1.32
N MET A 299 16.20 15.78 2.19
CA MET A 299 16.40 15.92 3.63
C MET A 299 17.35 14.82 4.12
N THR A 300 18.35 15.23 4.91
CA THR A 300 19.28 14.28 5.51
C THR A 300 18.53 13.42 6.53
N MET A 301 18.49 12.12 6.28
CA MET A 301 17.85 11.15 7.17
C MET A 301 18.71 10.90 8.42
N PRO A 302 18.09 10.71 9.59
CA PRO A 302 18.75 10.20 10.79
C PRO A 302 19.57 8.94 10.53
N THR A 303 20.74 8.83 11.14
CA THR A 303 21.64 7.67 10.95
C THR A 303 21.53 6.64 12.06
N THR A 304 20.87 6.99 13.16
CA THR A 304 20.66 6.12 14.33
C THR A 304 19.25 6.28 14.85
N TYR A 305 18.75 5.30 15.60
CA TYR A 305 17.43 5.41 16.23
C TYR A 305 17.37 6.47 17.34
N CYS A 306 18.52 7.00 17.78
CA CYS A 306 18.59 8.06 18.80
C CYS A 306 18.69 9.46 18.22
N ASP A 307 18.89 9.57 16.91
CA ASP A 307 18.98 10.85 16.19
C ASP A 307 17.56 11.38 15.98
N ASN A 308 16.99 11.99 17.02
CA ASN A 308 15.60 12.45 17.00
C ASN A 308 15.45 13.93 16.62
N ILE A 309 16.49 14.58 16.09
CA ILE A 309 16.42 15.95 15.61
C ILE A 309 16.64 15.94 14.11
N VAL A 310 15.66 16.46 13.36
CA VAL A 310 15.74 16.60 11.90
C VAL A 310 15.52 18.04 11.49
N ILE A 311 16.04 18.40 10.32
CA ILE A 311 15.83 19.71 9.70
C ILE A 311 15.02 19.43 8.43
N PRO A 312 13.68 19.62 8.44
CA PRO A 312 12.87 19.40 7.25
C PRO A 312 13.37 20.27 6.10
N GLU A 313 13.42 19.69 4.90
CA GLU A 313 13.91 20.38 3.71
C GLU A 313 13.06 20.03 2.50
N ILE A 314 12.71 21.02 1.70
CA ILE A 314 11.97 20.88 0.46
C ILE A 314 12.72 21.61 -0.65
N THR A 315 12.85 20.97 -1.81
CA THR A 315 13.35 21.59 -3.04
C THR A 315 12.19 21.78 -3.99
N ILE A 316 11.97 23.04 -4.38
CA ILE A 316 10.96 23.42 -5.37
C ILE A 316 11.65 23.73 -6.69
N THR A 317 11.14 23.17 -7.78
CA THR A 317 11.58 23.47 -9.14
C THR A 317 10.42 24.14 -9.90
N ASN A 318 10.68 25.29 -10.51
CA ASN A 318 9.75 25.91 -11.45
C ASN A 318 10.06 25.42 -12.85
N ASN A 319 9.26 24.50 -13.37
CA ASN A 319 9.42 23.93 -14.71
C ASN A 319 8.88 24.85 -15.83
N SER A 320 8.35 26.02 -15.45
CA SER A 320 7.76 26.98 -16.38
C SER A 320 8.72 28.10 -16.79
N THR A 321 8.43 28.70 -17.95
CA THR A 321 9.15 29.87 -18.46
C THR A 321 8.69 31.20 -17.82
N ILE A 322 7.82 31.14 -16.82
CA ILE A 322 7.24 32.28 -16.11
C ILE A 322 7.75 32.25 -14.67
N ALA A 323 8.27 33.38 -14.18
CA ALA A 323 8.64 33.52 -12.77
C ALA A 323 7.39 33.58 -11.89
N VAL A 324 7.48 33.03 -10.69
CA VAL A 324 6.39 32.99 -9.71
C VAL A 324 6.73 33.93 -8.56
N ASP A 325 5.98 35.02 -8.45
CA ASP A 325 6.28 36.11 -7.52
C ASP A 325 5.98 35.76 -6.05
N THR A 326 5.01 34.88 -5.82
CA THR A 326 4.67 34.34 -4.49
C THR A 326 4.02 32.97 -4.62
N PHE A 327 4.47 31.99 -3.84
CA PHE A 327 3.80 30.70 -3.62
C PHE A 327 4.09 30.21 -2.21
N GLU A 328 3.23 29.34 -1.69
CA GLU A 328 3.34 28.75 -0.36
C GLU A 328 4.06 27.41 -0.45
N VAL A 329 5.05 27.20 0.41
CA VAL A 329 5.62 25.86 0.66
C VAL A 329 5.27 25.43 2.08
N GLY A 330 5.08 24.12 2.26
CA GLY A 330 4.74 23.57 3.55
C GLY A 330 5.44 22.26 3.86
N TYR A 331 5.54 21.96 5.16
CA TYR A 331 5.69 20.59 5.62
C TYR A 331 4.67 20.26 6.70
N THR A 332 4.34 18.99 6.79
CA THR A 332 3.54 18.40 7.88
C THR A 332 4.30 17.23 8.46
N LEU A 333 4.50 17.23 9.79
CA LEU A 333 4.97 16.05 10.51
C LEU A 333 3.76 15.18 10.83
N ASP A 334 3.72 13.97 10.27
CA ASP A 334 2.60 13.04 10.38
C ASP A 334 1.27 13.69 9.95
N SER A 335 0.33 13.89 10.86
CA SER A 335 -0.97 14.55 10.59
C SER A 335 -1.17 15.84 11.38
N ASN A 336 -0.06 16.48 11.79
CA ASN A 336 -0.11 17.73 12.56
C ASN A 336 -0.51 18.94 11.70
N THR A 337 -0.63 20.11 12.32
CA THR A 337 -0.85 21.35 11.57
C THR A 337 0.34 21.66 10.66
N PRO A 338 0.10 21.95 9.37
CA PRO A 338 1.18 22.32 8.44
C PRO A 338 1.93 23.57 8.91
N VAL A 339 3.24 23.61 8.65
CA VAL A 339 4.07 24.81 8.79
C VAL A 339 4.35 25.34 7.41
N THR A 340 3.94 26.57 7.12
CA THR A 340 4.04 27.15 5.78
C THR A 340 4.89 28.42 5.72
N LEU A 341 5.42 28.71 4.53
CA LEU A 341 6.22 29.89 4.22
C LEU A 341 5.93 30.33 2.78
N ASP A 342 5.77 31.64 2.58
CA ASP A 342 5.70 32.23 1.24
C ASP A 342 7.10 32.53 0.69
N THR A 343 7.34 32.22 -0.59
CA THR A 343 8.59 32.52 -1.31
C THR A 343 8.34 32.87 -2.78
N ASN A 344 9.39 33.23 -3.52
CA ASN A 344 9.38 33.43 -4.98
C ASN A 344 10.40 32.53 -5.67
N LEU A 345 10.23 32.34 -6.99
CA LEU A 345 11.11 31.51 -7.79
C LEU A 345 11.15 31.99 -9.25
N ASP A 346 12.35 32.21 -9.77
CA ASP A 346 12.56 32.55 -11.17
C ASP A 346 12.13 31.41 -12.10
N ALA A 347 11.86 31.74 -13.36
CA ALA A 347 11.56 30.75 -14.41
C ALA A 347 12.70 29.73 -14.57
N LEU A 348 12.36 28.45 -14.77
CA LEU A 348 13.32 27.36 -15.01
C LEU A 348 14.42 27.25 -13.95
N SER A 349 14.08 27.56 -12.70
CA SER A 349 15.01 27.56 -11.57
C SER A 349 14.49 26.73 -10.42
N SER A 350 15.39 26.38 -9.49
CA SER A 350 15.05 25.61 -8.29
C SER A 350 15.54 26.34 -7.04
N ILE A 351 14.80 26.19 -5.94
CA ILE A 351 15.16 26.69 -4.62
C ILE A 351 15.00 25.57 -3.58
N THR A 352 15.95 25.48 -2.66
CA THR A 352 15.85 24.61 -1.49
C THR A 352 15.53 25.44 -0.26
N ILE A 353 14.50 25.04 0.47
CA ILE A 353 14.02 25.70 1.68
C ILE A 353 14.20 24.72 2.84
N SER A 354 15.04 25.11 3.81
CA SER A 354 15.19 24.40 5.07
C SER A 354 14.32 25.05 6.14
N PHE A 355 13.50 24.24 6.82
CA PHE A 355 12.68 24.67 7.94
C PHE A 355 13.47 24.62 9.26
N PRO A 356 12.99 25.25 10.35
CA PRO A 356 13.58 25.08 11.67
C PRO A 356 13.67 23.61 12.07
N SER A 357 14.72 23.24 12.81
CA SER A 357 14.87 21.89 13.32
C SER A 357 13.69 21.49 14.22
N ILE A 358 13.22 20.26 14.06
CA ILE A 358 12.17 19.66 14.89
C ILE A 358 12.73 18.48 15.67
N THR A 359 12.15 18.23 16.85
CA THR A 359 12.47 17.05 17.67
C THR A 359 11.35 16.04 17.54
N LEU A 360 11.67 14.86 17.02
CA LEU A 360 10.76 13.74 16.86
C LEU A 360 10.58 13.01 18.20
N SER A 361 9.36 12.53 18.44
CA SER A 361 9.07 11.59 19.53
C SER A 361 9.64 10.20 19.23
N SER A 362 9.61 9.29 20.20
CA SER A 362 9.82 7.87 19.90
C SER A 362 8.67 7.34 19.04
N GLY A 363 8.99 6.53 18.04
CA GLY A 363 8.02 5.98 17.11
C GLY A 363 8.54 6.04 15.69
N SER A 364 7.59 5.99 14.76
CA SER A 364 7.87 6.06 13.34
C SER A 364 7.15 7.25 12.74
N HIS A 365 7.87 8.03 11.95
CA HIS A 365 7.44 9.34 11.47
C HIS A 365 7.65 9.49 9.96
N THR A 366 6.77 10.24 9.31
CA THR A 366 6.96 10.68 7.92
C THR A 366 6.72 12.17 7.85
N ILE A 367 7.60 12.89 7.14
CA ILE A 367 7.40 14.30 6.86
C ILE A 367 6.86 14.43 5.44
N TYR A 368 5.70 15.04 5.32
CA TYR A 368 5.06 15.36 4.05
C TYR A 368 5.36 16.80 3.69
N TYR A 369 5.64 17.05 2.41
CA TYR A 369 6.00 18.34 1.85
C TYR A 369 5.02 18.71 0.74
N ASN A 370 4.75 20.00 0.58
CA ASN A 370 3.88 20.49 -0.49
C ASN A 370 4.27 21.89 -0.98
N VAL A 371 3.87 22.21 -2.21
CA VAL A 371 3.92 23.54 -2.80
C VAL A 371 2.58 23.95 -3.40
N ASN A 372 2.06 25.11 -3.01
CA ASN A 372 0.73 25.58 -3.41
C ASN A 372 0.79 27.01 -3.96
N THR A 373 0.06 27.25 -5.03
CA THR A 373 -0.10 28.58 -5.64
C THR A 373 -1.35 29.32 -5.14
N ASP A 374 -2.14 28.69 -4.26
CA ASP A 374 -3.49 29.11 -3.82
C ASP A 374 -3.57 30.54 -3.27
N ASN A 375 -2.45 31.08 -2.77
CA ASN A 375 -2.39 32.46 -2.26
C ASN A 375 -2.31 33.53 -3.37
N THR A 376 -2.17 33.12 -4.63
CA THR A 376 -2.03 34.01 -5.77
C THR A 376 -3.12 33.76 -6.80
N ALA A 377 -4.20 34.55 -6.78
CA ALA A 377 -5.32 34.45 -7.72
C ALA A 377 -4.95 34.62 -9.22
N THR A 378 -3.66 34.74 -9.54
CA THR A 378 -3.09 34.93 -10.88
C THR A 378 -2.29 33.74 -11.38
N PHE A 379 -1.85 32.82 -10.52
CA PHE A 379 -1.09 31.65 -10.93
C PHE A 379 -1.94 30.39 -10.76
N VAL A 380 -1.84 29.49 -11.74
CA VAL A 380 -2.48 28.19 -11.70
C VAL A 380 -1.44 27.15 -12.05
N ASP A 381 -1.21 26.22 -11.12
CA ASP A 381 -0.38 25.06 -11.38
C ASP A 381 -1.10 24.08 -12.31
N ILE A 382 -0.45 23.70 -13.40
CA ILE A 382 -1.02 22.81 -14.41
C ILE A 382 -0.61 21.34 -14.23
N VAL A 383 0.31 21.04 -13.31
CA VAL A 383 0.75 19.66 -13.01
C VAL A 383 0.71 19.42 -11.49
N SER A 384 -0.44 19.64 -10.87
CA SER A 384 -0.58 19.55 -9.41
C SER A 384 -0.13 18.22 -8.79
N GLY A 385 -0.11 17.13 -9.57
CA GLY A 385 0.38 15.82 -9.13
C GLY A 385 1.87 15.77 -8.75
N ASN A 386 2.68 16.76 -9.15
CA ASN A 386 4.10 16.83 -8.78
C ASN A 386 4.39 17.82 -7.63
N ASN A 387 3.35 18.42 -7.04
CA ASN A 387 3.46 19.44 -6.01
C ASN A 387 3.72 18.87 -4.61
N ASN A 388 3.89 17.55 -4.48
CA ASN A 388 4.05 16.86 -3.21
C ASN A 388 5.32 16.00 -3.18
N ALA A 389 5.95 15.94 -2.01
CA ALA A 389 7.05 15.04 -1.71
C ALA A 389 6.94 14.53 -0.27
N ASN A 390 7.67 13.48 0.08
CA ASN A 390 7.75 13.01 1.46
C ASN A 390 9.13 12.46 1.78
N SER A 391 9.49 12.48 3.06
CA SER A 391 10.67 11.76 3.54
C SER A 391 10.43 10.25 3.46
N GLU A 392 11.51 9.48 3.51
CA GLU A 392 11.43 8.08 3.94
C GLU A 392 10.92 7.99 5.38
N LYS A 393 10.54 6.78 5.82
CA LYS A 393 10.07 6.52 7.18
C LYS A 393 11.22 6.71 8.17
N ILE A 394 11.05 7.66 9.09
CA ILE A 394 12.04 8.00 10.12
C ILE A 394 11.69 7.24 11.39
N ASN A 395 12.62 6.41 11.85
CA ASN A 395 12.46 5.58 13.03
C ASN A 395 13.28 6.13 14.19
N THR A 396 12.61 6.52 15.27
CA THR A 396 13.23 7.11 16.46
C THR A 396 12.82 6.36 17.72
N LEU A 397 13.75 6.20 18.65
CA LEU A 397 13.54 5.55 19.94
C LEU A 397 13.79 6.55 21.07
N SER A 398 13.22 6.27 22.23
CA SER A 398 13.39 7.07 23.43
C SER A 398 14.88 7.22 23.78
N SER A 399 15.28 8.43 24.20
CA SER A 399 16.65 8.68 24.66
C SER A 399 16.98 7.95 25.96
N THR A 400 15.97 7.56 26.74
CA THR A 400 16.10 6.81 28.00
C THR A 400 15.54 5.40 27.89
N ALA A 401 16.14 4.45 28.60
CA ALA A 401 15.59 3.10 28.74
C ALA A 401 14.21 3.10 29.40
N PHE A 402 13.31 2.24 28.92
CA PHE A 402 11.94 2.17 29.42
C PHE A 402 11.78 1.23 30.63
N ALA A 403 12.69 0.26 30.77
CA ALA A 403 12.67 -0.73 31.86
C ALA A 403 14.07 -1.33 32.10
N SER A 404 14.20 -2.15 33.14
CA SER A 404 15.40 -2.97 33.43
C SER A 404 15.21 -4.47 33.18
N SER A 405 14.01 -4.86 32.75
CA SER A 405 13.62 -6.18 32.28
C SER A 405 12.35 -6.02 31.45
N HIS A 406 12.04 -6.97 30.58
CA HIS A 406 10.87 -6.88 29.73
C HIS A 406 10.26 -8.25 29.45
N THR A 407 8.94 -8.29 29.31
CA THR A 407 8.18 -9.43 28.81
C THR A 407 7.16 -8.95 27.78
N GLU A 408 6.98 -9.68 26.69
CA GLU A 408 5.99 -9.37 25.65
C GLU A 408 5.38 -10.65 25.07
N GLY A 409 4.06 -10.77 25.20
CA GLY A 409 3.23 -11.85 24.64
C GLY A 409 2.14 -11.36 23.66
N PHE A 410 2.18 -10.08 23.29
CA PHE A 410 1.30 -9.41 22.32
C PHE A 410 -0.20 -9.32 22.64
N GLU A 411 -0.66 -9.89 23.75
CA GLU A 411 -2.09 -9.97 24.11
C GLU A 411 -2.77 -8.60 24.28
N SER A 412 -1.99 -7.57 24.63
CA SER A 412 -2.48 -6.21 24.89
C SER A 412 -2.77 -5.38 23.63
N TYR A 413 -2.46 -5.90 22.43
CA TYR A 413 -2.57 -5.15 21.18
C TYR A 413 -3.71 -5.67 20.30
N SER A 414 -4.27 -4.78 19.48
CA SER A 414 -5.26 -5.18 18.46
C SER A 414 -4.61 -5.98 17.33
N ALA A 415 -5.40 -6.81 16.65
CA ALA A 415 -4.94 -7.45 15.42
C ALA A 415 -4.50 -6.40 14.37
N GLY A 416 -3.36 -6.64 13.73
CA GLY A 416 -2.76 -5.72 12.76
C GLY A 416 -1.85 -4.66 13.36
N THR A 417 -1.70 -4.57 14.69
CA THR A 417 -0.71 -3.66 15.30
C THR A 417 0.70 -4.03 14.85
N GLU A 418 1.40 -3.10 14.20
CA GLU A 418 2.71 -3.33 13.57
C GLU A 418 3.87 -3.47 14.57
N ALA A 419 3.75 -2.87 15.76
CA ALA A 419 4.72 -2.98 16.84
C ALA A 419 4.07 -2.68 18.21
N PRO A 420 4.55 -3.30 19.30
CA PRO A 420 4.27 -2.89 20.68
C PRO A 420 4.56 -1.40 20.94
N ASN A 421 3.97 -0.83 22.00
CA ASN A 421 4.16 0.59 22.34
C ASN A 421 5.61 0.95 22.72
N ASN A 422 6.39 -0.04 23.12
CA ASN A 422 7.81 0.05 23.47
C ASN A 422 8.68 -0.60 22.39
N ALA A 423 8.23 -0.57 21.15
CA ALA A 423 8.97 -1.05 20.00
C ALA A 423 8.58 -0.25 18.75
N ILE A 424 9.37 -0.40 17.71
CA ILE A 424 9.07 0.09 16.36
C ILE A 424 9.25 -1.04 15.36
N LEU A 425 8.56 -0.94 14.24
CA LEU A 425 8.75 -1.81 13.09
C LEU A 425 9.60 -1.08 12.05
N ASP A 426 10.85 -1.51 11.91
CA ASP A 426 11.74 -1.07 10.84
C ASP A 426 11.58 -2.02 9.64
N ASN A 427 10.88 -1.55 8.61
CA ASN A 427 10.36 -2.36 7.51
C ASN A 427 10.34 -1.52 6.22
N ALA A 428 11.54 -1.22 5.71
CA ALA A 428 11.71 -0.38 4.52
C ALA A 428 11.11 -1.01 3.25
N ASP A 429 11.11 -2.35 3.16
CA ASP A 429 10.57 -3.07 1.99
C ASP A 429 9.04 -3.19 2.01
N GLY A 430 8.37 -2.75 3.09
CA GLY A 430 6.91 -2.75 3.17
C GLY A 430 6.27 -4.14 3.34
N GLY A 431 7.03 -5.12 3.85
CA GLY A 431 6.53 -6.47 4.11
C GLY A 431 5.42 -6.48 5.18
N SER A 432 4.29 -7.15 4.92
CA SER A 432 3.20 -7.23 5.91
C SER A 432 3.65 -7.91 7.22
N CYS A 433 3.62 -7.15 8.31
CA CYS A 433 3.90 -7.59 9.68
C CYS A 433 2.74 -7.20 10.61
N GLY A 434 2.66 -7.82 11.78
CA GLY A 434 1.85 -7.33 12.89
C GLY A 434 1.30 -8.42 13.78
N VAL A 435 0.61 -8.00 14.83
CA VAL A 435 -0.06 -8.89 15.77
C VAL A 435 -1.20 -9.63 15.08
N LEU A 436 -1.18 -10.95 15.12
CA LEU A 436 -2.28 -11.80 14.68
C LEU A 436 -3.12 -12.21 15.88
N ASP A 437 -4.44 -12.19 15.73
CA ASP A 437 -5.40 -12.73 16.70
C ASP A 437 -6.10 -13.94 16.08
N LYS A 438 -6.36 -14.99 16.86
CA LYS A 438 -7.14 -16.15 16.42
C LYS A 438 -8.48 -15.80 15.80
N ASN A 439 -9.14 -14.74 16.27
CA ASN A 439 -10.44 -14.29 15.76
C ASN A 439 -10.32 -13.68 14.35
N ASN A 440 -9.11 -13.35 13.91
CA ASN A 440 -8.79 -12.79 12.59
C ASN A 440 -8.03 -13.79 11.70
N ALA A 441 -8.01 -15.07 12.08
CA ALA A 441 -7.32 -16.13 11.35
C ALA A 441 -8.29 -17.27 10.96
N PRO A 442 -8.01 -18.02 9.87
CA PRO A 442 -8.82 -19.17 9.44
C PRO A 442 -8.96 -20.30 10.48
N PRO A 443 -7.93 -20.70 11.26
CA PRO A 443 -8.10 -21.72 12.28
C PRO A 443 -8.72 -21.17 13.56
N ASN A 444 -9.52 -21.99 14.24
CA ASN A 444 -10.21 -21.64 15.50
C ASN A 444 -9.46 -22.17 16.74
N TRP A 445 -8.14 -22.08 16.75
CA TRP A 445 -7.31 -22.47 17.92
C TRP A 445 -6.45 -21.30 18.40
N GLU A 446 -5.90 -21.44 19.61
CA GLU A 446 -4.98 -20.46 20.19
C GLU A 446 -3.72 -20.33 19.33
N LEU A 447 -3.34 -19.09 18.99
CA LEU A 447 -2.23 -18.77 18.07
C LEU A 447 -1.02 -18.17 18.79
N GLY A 448 -1.05 -18.04 20.10
CA GLY A 448 0.14 -17.72 20.88
C GLY A 448 0.98 -18.96 21.19
N GLY A 449 2.16 -18.74 21.73
CA GLY A 449 3.19 -19.70 22.05
C GLY A 449 2.62 -20.95 22.71
N PHE A 450 2.88 -22.12 22.12
CA PHE A 450 2.39 -23.42 22.59
C PHE A 450 0.86 -23.48 22.84
N GLY A 451 0.09 -22.67 22.11
CA GLY A 451 -1.35 -22.52 22.24
C GLY A 451 -1.79 -22.03 23.63
N LYS A 452 -0.99 -21.20 24.29
CA LYS A 452 -1.29 -20.68 25.65
C LYS A 452 -2.08 -19.39 25.64
N SER A 453 -2.05 -18.63 24.56
CA SER A 453 -2.67 -17.33 24.41
C SER A 453 -3.22 -17.13 23.00
N SER A 454 -3.93 -16.02 22.77
CA SER A 454 -4.76 -15.86 21.57
C SER A 454 -4.04 -15.17 20.42
N LYS A 455 -2.92 -14.51 20.72
CA LYS A 455 -2.19 -13.65 19.80
C LYS A 455 -0.71 -13.99 19.76
N SER A 456 -0.10 -13.62 18.66
CA SER A 456 1.35 -13.66 18.43
C SER A 456 1.73 -12.61 17.41
N PHE A 457 3.01 -12.24 17.36
CA PHE A 457 3.50 -11.38 16.29
C PHE A 457 3.80 -12.22 15.04
N ARG A 458 3.35 -11.76 13.88
CA ARG A 458 3.54 -12.47 12.61
C ARG A 458 4.27 -11.61 11.59
N MET A 459 5.34 -12.16 11.02
CA MET A 459 5.94 -11.70 9.76
C MET A 459 5.38 -12.56 8.63
N ARG A 460 4.63 -11.97 7.69
CA ARG A 460 3.88 -12.70 6.68
C ARG A 460 4.72 -13.00 5.43
N LEU A 461 5.83 -13.72 5.61
CA LEU A 461 6.84 -13.94 4.57
C LEU A 461 6.26 -14.55 3.28
N LEU A 462 5.20 -15.37 3.37
CA LEU A 462 4.52 -15.94 2.18
C LEU A 462 3.96 -14.87 1.22
N SER A 463 3.78 -13.64 1.70
CA SER A 463 3.29 -12.51 0.92
C SER A 463 4.36 -11.48 0.59
N TRP A 464 5.62 -11.74 0.95
CA TRP A 464 6.75 -10.86 0.65
C TRP A 464 7.48 -11.34 -0.60
N GLU A 465 8.22 -10.45 -1.24
CA GLU A 465 9.16 -10.85 -2.29
C GLU A 465 10.43 -11.43 -1.64
N ALA A 466 11.07 -12.39 -2.31
CA ALA A 466 12.36 -12.92 -1.87
C ALA A 466 13.39 -11.78 -1.70
N GLY A 467 14.07 -11.77 -0.56
CA GLY A 467 15.03 -10.73 -0.17
C GLY A 467 14.44 -9.64 0.74
N TYR A 468 13.12 -9.49 0.84
CA TYR A 468 12.51 -8.51 1.75
C TYR A 468 12.84 -8.83 3.21
N GLU A 469 13.04 -7.78 4.01
CA GLU A 469 13.33 -7.90 5.44
C GLU A 469 12.56 -6.90 6.30
N ALA A 470 12.26 -7.31 7.53
CA ALA A 470 11.73 -6.43 8.56
C ALA A 470 12.35 -6.74 9.93
N LYS A 471 12.48 -5.70 10.76
CA LYS A 471 12.99 -5.77 12.13
C LYS A 471 11.95 -5.22 13.10
N LEU A 472 11.52 -6.05 14.06
CA LEU A 472 10.83 -5.58 15.24
C LEU A 472 11.87 -5.14 16.27
N VAL A 473 12.04 -3.83 16.46
CA VAL A 473 13.09 -3.24 17.30
C VAL A 473 12.47 -2.73 18.60
N PHE A 474 12.82 -3.34 19.73
CA PHE A 474 12.36 -2.88 21.05
C PHE A 474 13.15 -1.66 21.53
N GLU A 475 12.47 -0.82 22.30
CA GLU A 475 13.05 0.29 23.06
C GLU A 475 14.16 -0.18 24.00
N LYS A 476 14.99 0.75 24.46
CA LYS A 476 16.17 0.44 25.26
C LYS A 476 15.81 -0.14 26.63
N ILE A 477 16.57 -1.13 27.08
CA ILE A 477 16.51 -1.73 28.42
C ILE A 477 17.81 -1.41 29.17
N ASP A 478 17.68 -1.04 30.44
CA ASP A 478 18.80 -0.71 31.33
C ASP A 478 19.22 -1.95 32.14
N LEU A 479 20.35 -2.56 31.74
CA LEU A 479 20.95 -3.70 32.42
C LEU A 479 22.10 -3.27 33.36
N SER A 480 22.32 -1.97 33.58
CA SER A 480 23.48 -1.44 34.29
C SER A 480 23.60 -1.90 35.75
N ALA A 481 22.48 -2.30 36.35
CA ALA A 481 22.39 -2.77 37.72
C ALA A 481 22.16 -4.30 37.85
N SER A 482 22.27 -5.05 36.75
CA SER A 482 21.93 -6.49 36.69
C SER A 482 23.08 -7.32 36.13
N THR A 483 23.13 -8.60 36.52
CA THR A 483 24.09 -9.59 36.01
C THR A 483 23.41 -10.92 35.77
N GLY A 484 23.93 -11.72 34.83
CA GLY A 484 23.37 -13.01 34.46
C GLY A 484 22.06 -12.87 33.70
N ASN A 485 21.93 -11.83 32.89
CA ASN A 485 20.74 -11.64 32.07
C ASN A 485 20.65 -12.70 30.97
N GLY A 486 19.44 -13.12 30.65
CA GLY A 486 19.13 -13.98 29.51
C GLY A 486 17.93 -13.45 28.74
N LEU A 487 17.88 -13.80 27.46
CA LEU A 487 16.74 -13.55 26.58
C LEU A 487 16.07 -14.89 26.26
N ARG A 488 14.74 -14.95 26.42
CA ARG A 488 13.90 -16.06 25.98
C ARG A 488 12.87 -15.57 24.99
N PHE A 489 12.51 -16.40 24.02
CA PHE A 489 11.33 -16.20 23.17
C PHE A 489 10.88 -17.53 22.57
N SER A 490 9.62 -17.56 22.13
CA SER A 490 9.02 -18.65 21.36
C SER A 490 8.88 -18.23 19.91
N TYR A 491 9.06 -19.17 18.99
CA TYR A 491 8.83 -18.93 17.55
C TYR A 491 8.23 -20.16 16.88
N ALA A 492 7.59 -19.95 15.73
CA ALA A 492 7.10 -21.03 14.90
C ALA A 492 7.23 -20.69 13.41
N TYR A 493 7.65 -21.66 12.62
CA TYR A 493 7.85 -21.51 11.18
C TYR A 493 7.82 -22.87 10.46
N VAL A 494 7.36 -22.85 9.21
CA VAL A 494 7.43 -23.98 8.29
C VAL A 494 7.94 -23.50 6.94
N GLN A 495 8.81 -24.27 6.30
CA GLN A 495 9.22 -23.96 4.92
C GLN A 495 8.06 -24.18 3.95
N ARG A 496 8.06 -23.44 2.84
CA ARG A 496 7.08 -23.62 1.77
C ARG A 496 7.48 -24.76 0.85
N TYR A 497 8.76 -24.81 0.49
CA TYR A 497 9.41 -25.84 -0.28
C TYR A 497 10.72 -26.29 0.39
N ALA A 498 11.22 -27.44 -0.06
CA ALA A 498 12.55 -27.87 0.32
C ALA A 498 13.60 -26.89 -0.22
N GLY A 499 14.43 -26.35 0.67
CA GLY A 499 15.53 -25.47 0.29
C GLY A 499 15.24 -23.98 0.36
N ASP A 500 14.03 -23.56 0.74
CA ASP A 500 13.77 -22.17 1.14
C ASP A 500 14.62 -21.83 2.36
N ASN A 501 15.27 -20.67 2.36
CA ASN A 501 16.20 -20.23 3.40
C ASN A 501 15.72 -18.96 4.11
N ASP A 502 14.40 -18.84 4.37
CA ASP A 502 13.93 -17.78 5.26
C ASP A 502 14.67 -17.86 6.59
N LYS A 503 14.86 -16.70 7.20
CA LYS A 503 15.82 -16.54 8.29
C LYS A 503 15.21 -15.72 9.41
N LEU A 504 15.50 -16.13 10.64
CA LEU A 504 15.28 -15.35 11.86
C LEU A 504 16.61 -15.02 12.52
N GLU A 505 16.85 -13.73 12.75
CA GLU A 505 17.99 -13.24 13.51
C GLU A 505 17.52 -12.50 14.75
N VAL A 506 18.25 -12.67 15.86
CA VAL A 506 18.13 -11.78 17.02
C VAL A 506 19.40 -10.95 17.12
N LEU A 507 19.22 -9.64 17.14
CA LEU A 507 20.26 -8.64 17.10
C LEU A 507 20.24 -7.81 18.39
N VAL A 508 21.41 -7.46 18.90
CA VAL A 508 21.58 -6.62 20.09
C VAL A 508 22.47 -5.43 19.78
N SER A 509 22.02 -4.22 20.10
CA SER A 509 22.80 -2.99 19.95
C SER A 509 22.93 -2.27 21.29
N THR A 510 24.08 -1.64 21.52
CA THR A 510 24.35 -0.78 22.69
C THR A 510 24.69 0.65 22.27
N ASP A 511 24.60 0.96 20.97
CA ASP A 511 25.01 2.20 20.34
C ASP A 511 23.92 2.77 19.42
N CYS A 512 22.66 2.68 19.87
CA CYS A 512 21.52 3.27 19.16
C CYS A 512 21.27 2.70 17.76
N GLY A 513 21.68 1.45 17.53
CA GLY A 513 21.51 0.75 16.26
C GLY A 513 22.57 1.04 15.20
N ILE A 514 23.68 1.71 15.57
CA ILE A 514 24.84 1.88 14.66
C ILE A 514 25.48 0.52 14.39
N THR A 515 25.71 -0.28 15.44
CA THR A 515 26.21 -1.65 15.33
C THR A 515 25.29 -2.65 15.99
N TRP A 516 25.25 -3.86 15.42
CA TRP A 516 24.37 -4.94 15.86
C TRP A 516 25.18 -6.23 16.06
N ASN A 517 25.16 -6.74 17.29
CA ASN A 517 25.69 -8.05 17.64
C ASN A 517 24.61 -9.09 17.38
N LYS A 518 24.92 -10.08 16.54
CA LYS A 518 23.99 -11.19 16.25
C LYS A 518 24.12 -12.28 17.30
N VAL A 519 23.06 -12.51 18.06
CA VAL A 519 23.04 -13.48 19.17
C VAL A 519 22.21 -14.73 18.85
N PHE A 520 21.40 -14.70 17.79
CA PHE A 520 20.70 -15.84 17.21
C PHE A 520 20.61 -15.69 15.70
N ASN A 521 20.68 -16.80 14.98
CA ASN A 521 20.70 -16.83 13.52
C ASN A 521 20.39 -18.23 13.00
N GLU A 522 19.11 -18.50 12.75
CA GLU A 522 18.64 -19.76 12.15
C GLU A 522 17.95 -19.48 10.82
N TRP A 523 18.07 -20.42 9.88
CA TRP A 523 17.47 -20.32 8.56
C TRP A 523 17.09 -21.69 7.98
N GLY A 524 16.15 -21.69 7.04
CA GLY A 524 15.70 -22.89 6.33
C GLY A 524 15.36 -24.04 7.29
N ASP A 525 15.96 -25.21 7.07
CA ASP A 525 15.74 -26.41 7.89
C ASP A 525 16.05 -26.20 9.39
N GLY A 526 17.00 -25.30 9.72
CA GLY A 526 17.36 -24.97 11.11
C GLY A 526 16.33 -24.08 11.81
N LEU A 527 15.56 -23.32 11.02
CA LEU A 527 14.45 -22.48 11.50
C LEU A 527 13.13 -23.26 11.56
N ALA A 528 12.98 -24.36 10.82
CA ALA A 528 11.71 -25.08 10.73
C ALA A 528 11.33 -25.74 12.06
N THR A 529 10.15 -25.37 12.59
CA THR A 529 9.57 -25.97 13.81
C THR A 529 8.49 -27.01 13.52
N SER A 530 7.98 -27.04 12.28
CA SER A 530 6.96 -27.99 11.84
C SER A 530 7.27 -28.62 10.48
N LEU A 531 6.66 -29.77 10.22
CA LEU A 531 6.69 -30.51 8.96
C LEU A 531 5.28 -31.11 8.70
N PRO A 532 4.91 -31.37 7.43
CA PRO A 532 5.69 -31.17 6.21
C PRO A 532 5.64 -29.72 5.70
N PHE A 533 6.39 -29.44 4.63
CA PHE A 533 6.34 -28.14 3.94
C PHE A 533 4.90 -27.76 3.52
N SER A 534 4.61 -26.46 3.52
CA SER A 534 3.27 -25.95 3.23
C SER A 534 3.27 -24.79 2.24
N ASN A 535 2.51 -24.95 1.15
CA ASN A 535 2.23 -23.89 0.19
C ASN A 535 1.08 -22.95 0.60
N ASN A 536 0.31 -23.33 1.62
CA ASN A 536 -0.75 -22.49 2.18
C ASN A 536 -0.21 -21.66 3.34
N HIS A 537 -0.89 -20.57 3.70
CA HIS A 537 -0.56 -19.82 4.92
C HIS A 537 -0.49 -20.77 6.13
N PHE A 538 0.69 -20.82 6.74
CA PHE A 538 0.93 -21.54 7.97
C PHE A 538 0.31 -20.80 9.15
N TYR A 539 -0.28 -21.55 10.08
CA TYR A 539 -0.81 -21.08 11.35
C TYR A 539 -0.48 -22.13 12.42
N PRO A 540 0.45 -21.85 13.36
CA PRO A 540 0.96 -22.87 14.26
C PRO A 540 -0.09 -23.33 15.27
N ASP A 541 -0.15 -24.64 15.52
CA ASP A 541 -0.83 -25.22 16.67
C ASP A 541 0.10 -25.32 17.89
N SER A 542 -0.44 -25.75 19.03
CA SER A 542 0.30 -25.83 20.30
C SER A 542 1.56 -26.70 20.31
N SER A 543 1.73 -27.59 19.33
CA SER A 543 2.84 -28.53 19.20
C SER A 543 3.90 -28.10 18.20
N GLU A 544 3.67 -27.00 17.48
CA GLU A 544 4.51 -26.53 16.35
C GLU A 544 5.39 -25.33 16.74
N TRP A 545 5.47 -25.01 18.02
CA TRP A 545 6.32 -23.95 18.56
C TRP A 545 7.62 -24.51 19.11
N ASP A 546 8.69 -23.73 18.99
CA ASP A 546 9.96 -23.97 19.68
C ASP A 546 10.35 -22.74 20.52
N SER A 547 11.25 -22.93 21.49
CA SER A 547 11.72 -21.87 22.39
C SER A 547 13.22 -21.76 22.39
N VAL A 548 13.71 -20.52 22.39
CA VAL A 548 15.13 -20.19 22.38
C VAL A 548 15.47 -19.47 23.67
N ASN A 549 16.55 -19.90 24.32
CA ASN A 549 17.19 -19.19 25.43
C ASN A 549 18.59 -18.74 25.02
N ILE A 550 18.91 -17.47 25.25
CA ILE A 550 20.16 -16.84 24.87
C ILE A 550 20.79 -16.24 26.12
N ASP A 551 22.07 -16.55 26.36
CA ASP A 551 22.87 -15.88 27.37
C ASP A 551 23.17 -14.44 26.93
N MET A 552 22.73 -13.47 27.73
CA MET A 552 22.90 -12.04 27.48
C MET A 552 23.93 -11.43 28.41
N SER A 553 24.70 -12.23 29.17
CA SER A 553 25.66 -11.71 30.16
C SER A 553 26.76 -10.83 29.55
N ALA A 554 26.99 -10.93 28.24
CA ALA A 554 27.92 -10.06 27.52
C ALA A 554 27.48 -8.58 27.52
N PHE A 555 26.20 -8.30 27.81
CA PHE A 555 25.60 -6.96 27.86
C PHE A 555 25.26 -6.54 29.30
N ASP A 556 25.64 -7.33 30.31
CA ASP A 556 25.50 -6.94 31.71
C ASP A 556 26.27 -5.65 31.99
N GLY A 557 25.68 -4.73 32.76
CA GLY A 557 26.30 -3.45 33.06
C GLY A 557 26.03 -2.33 32.04
N GLU A 558 25.44 -2.64 30.88
CA GLU A 558 25.06 -1.65 29.87
C GLU A 558 23.71 -0.99 30.18
N SER A 559 23.59 0.33 29.98
CA SER A 559 22.38 1.10 30.30
C SER A 559 21.43 1.34 29.12
N MET A 560 21.86 0.98 27.90
CA MET A 560 21.11 1.23 26.67
C MET A 560 21.14 0.02 25.74
N VAL A 561 20.59 -1.11 26.18
CA VAL A 561 20.56 -2.34 25.39
C VAL A 561 19.29 -2.35 24.54
N MET A 562 19.43 -2.48 23.22
CA MET A 562 18.33 -2.64 22.27
C MET A 562 18.33 -4.06 21.72
N ILE A 563 17.14 -4.63 21.51
CA ILE A 563 16.96 -5.96 20.93
C ILE A 563 16.09 -5.82 19.69
N ALA A 564 16.49 -6.49 18.61
CA ALA A 564 15.69 -6.58 17.39
C ALA A 564 15.52 -8.03 16.95
N PHE A 565 14.29 -8.37 16.54
CA PHE A 565 13.97 -9.61 15.86
C PHE A 565 13.83 -9.33 14.37
N LYS A 566 14.69 -9.93 13.56
CA LYS A 566 14.76 -9.69 12.12
C LYS A 566 14.32 -10.93 11.34
N GLY A 567 13.32 -10.77 10.48
CA GLY A 567 12.94 -11.76 9.47
C GLY A 567 13.50 -11.38 8.10
N THR A 568 13.98 -12.36 7.34
CA THR A 568 14.33 -12.21 5.92
C THR A 568 13.62 -13.29 5.11
N CYS A 569 12.92 -12.88 4.04
CA CYS A 569 12.15 -13.76 3.16
C CYS A 569 13.05 -14.42 2.09
N ASP A 570 12.81 -15.71 1.83
CA ASP A 570 13.34 -16.47 0.68
C ASP A 570 12.22 -17.32 0.07
N ASP A 571 11.10 -16.66 -0.29
CA ASP A 571 9.87 -17.24 -0.85
C ASP A 571 9.10 -18.24 0.04
N GLY A 572 9.45 -18.38 1.32
CA GLY A 572 8.83 -19.36 2.22
C GLY A 572 7.55 -18.89 2.91
N ASN A 573 7.34 -19.32 4.16
CA ASN A 573 6.04 -19.17 4.85
C ASN A 573 6.09 -18.22 6.06
N ASN A 574 4.92 -17.95 6.63
CA ASN A 574 4.76 -17.04 7.77
C ASN A 574 5.65 -17.45 8.95
N LEU A 575 6.36 -16.47 9.53
CA LEU A 575 7.15 -16.61 10.75
C LEU A 575 6.41 -15.96 11.92
N TYR A 576 6.39 -16.66 13.06
CA TYR A 576 5.69 -16.24 14.27
C TYR A 576 6.65 -16.05 15.43
N LEU A 577 6.38 -15.06 16.28
CA LEU A 577 7.11 -14.76 17.52
C LEU A 577 6.13 -14.58 18.68
N ASP A 578 6.50 -15.09 19.84
CA ASP A 578 5.75 -14.91 21.09
C ASP A 578 6.64 -15.12 22.33
N ASP A 579 6.07 -14.96 23.53
CA ASP A 579 6.71 -15.25 24.83
C ASP A 579 8.10 -14.60 25.03
N ILE A 580 8.29 -13.37 24.57
CA ILE A 580 9.58 -12.68 24.68
C ILE A 580 9.82 -12.30 26.15
N GLU A 581 11.00 -12.62 26.69
CA GLU A 581 11.45 -12.18 28.01
C GLU A 581 12.94 -11.85 28.03
N LEU A 582 13.28 -10.64 28.49
CA LEU A 582 14.64 -10.27 28.87
C LEU A 582 14.69 -10.01 30.38
N SER A 583 15.39 -10.88 31.11
CA SER A 583 15.57 -10.73 32.56
C SER A 583 16.76 -11.52 33.08
N ASN A 584 17.17 -11.28 34.33
CA ASN A 584 18.13 -12.11 35.05
C ASN A 584 17.52 -13.36 35.70
N ASN A 585 16.25 -13.66 35.39
CA ASN A 585 15.53 -14.85 35.88
C ASN A 585 15.31 -15.90 34.78
N VAL A 586 15.77 -15.64 33.55
CA VAL A 586 15.70 -16.61 32.46
C VAL A 586 16.55 -17.82 32.80
N ASP A 587 15.91 -18.99 32.95
CA ASP A 587 16.60 -20.25 33.19
C ASP A 587 17.24 -20.76 31.89
N LEU A 588 18.50 -20.38 31.67
CA LEU A 588 19.29 -20.80 30.51
C LEU A 588 19.46 -22.33 30.40
N SER A 589 19.20 -23.08 31.49
CA SER A 589 19.33 -24.54 31.49
C SER A 589 18.07 -25.29 31.03
N ASN A 590 16.94 -24.61 30.88
CA ASN A 590 15.67 -25.21 30.46
C ASN A 590 14.95 -24.38 29.38
N PRO A 591 15.01 -24.78 28.10
CA PRO A 591 14.37 -24.05 27.01
C PRO A 591 12.85 -24.17 26.97
N TYR A 592 12.21 -25.16 27.61
CA TYR A 592 10.78 -25.46 27.44
C TYR A 592 9.83 -24.83 28.48
N ILE A 593 10.21 -23.73 29.13
CA ILE A 593 9.31 -23.03 30.04
C ILE A 593 8.58 -21.93 29.26
N ALA A 594 7.39 -22.23 28.74
CA ALA A 594 6.46 -21.22 28.23
C ALA A 594 6.09 -20.23 29.35
N ILE A 595 6.12 -18.94 29.05
CA ILE A 595 5.66 -17.91 29.97
C ILE A 595 4.14 -18.02 30.03
N LYS A 596 3.60 -18.50 31.15
CA LYS A 596 2.14 -18.51 31.30
C LYS A 596 1.68 -17.15 31.81
N GLU A 597 1.14 -16.34 30.90
CA GLU A 597 0.60 -14.99 31.09
C GLU A 597 -0.64 -14.86 32.01
N THR A 598 -0.96 -15.88 32.81
CA THR A 598 -2.05 -15.80 33.79
C THR A 598 -1.47 -15.89 35.19
N GLY A 599 -1.69 -14.88 36.04
CA GLY A 599 -1.18 -14.73 37.41
C GLY A 599 -1.58 -15.80 38.44
N ASP A 600 -1.62 -17.07 38.04
CA ASP A 600 -1.97 -18.24 38.85
C ASP A 600 -0.78 -18.70 39.69
N ASN A 601 -1.03 -18.93 40.97
CA ASN A 601 0.00 -19.37 41.91
C ASN A 601 0.39 -20.85 41.75
N VAL A 602 -0.49 -21.67 41.14
CA VAL A 602 -0.33 -23.12 40.99
C VAL A 602 -0.31 -23.48 39.51
N TYR A 603 0.76 -24.10 39.01
CA TYR A 603 0.92 -24.44 37.59
C TYR A 603 1.10 -25.95 37.31
N GLY A 604 1.18 -26.79 38.33
CA GLY A 604 1.26 -28.25 38.18
C GLY A 604 0.61 -28.96 39.36
N ILE A 605 -0.28 -29.92 39.09
CA ILE A 605 -0.92 -30.76 40.11
C ILE A 605 -0.95 -32.18 39.59
N LYS A 606 -0.34 -33.12 40.31
CA LYS A 606 -0.40 -34.56 39.99
C LYS A 606 -0.58 -35.38 41.24
N THR A 607 -1.37 -36.45 41.15
CA THR A 607 -1.47 -37.44 42.23
C THR A 607 -0.88 -38.77 41.79
N TYR A 608 -0.17 -39.45 42.69
CA TYR A 608 0.37 -40.78 42.42
C TYR A 608 0.56 -41.62 43.69
N PRO A 609 0.41 -42.95 43.60
CA PRO A 609 -0.10 -43.69 42.45
C PRO A 609 -1.63 -43.52 42.30
N ILE A 610 -2.19 -43.61 41.09
CA ILE A 610 -3.64 -43.71 40.90
C ILE A 610 -3.96 -45.14 40.42
N PRO A 611 -4.77 -45.94 41.14
CA PRO A 611 -5.43 -45.66 42.42
C PRO A 611 -4.51 -45.63 43.66
N ILE A 612 -4.88 -44.86 44.69
CA ILE A 612 -4.20 -44.81 45.99
C ILE A 612 -4.78 -45.89 46.92
N ASN A 613 -3.91 -46.60 47.65
CA ASN A 613 -4.29 -47.52 48.72
C ASN A 613 -4.31 -46.79 50.07
N GLU A 614 -3.29 -46.90 50.91
CA GLU A 614 -3.28 -46.24 52.24
C GLU A 614 -2.55 -44.88 52.20
N HIS A 615 -1.47 -44.81 51.42
CA HIS A 615 -0.62 -43.64 51.25
C HIS A 615 -0.47 -43.31 49.76
N GLY A 616 -0.48 -42.02 49.43
CA GLY A 616 -0.11 -41.52 48.12
C GLY A 616 0.45 -40.11 48.21
N PHE A 617 0.82 -39.54 47.07
CA PHE A 617 1.49 -38.25 47.00
C PHE A 617 0.75 -37.30 46.08
N LEU A 618 0.75 -36.02 46.47
CA LEU A 618 0.38 -34.89 45.65
C LEU A 618 1.65 -34.11 45.32
N GLU A 619 1.97 -34.03 44.04
CA GLU A 619 2.96 -33.10 43.50
C GLU A 619 2.25 -31.79 43.15
N LEU A 620 2.76 -30.69 43.69
CA LEU A 620 2.22 -29.35 43.50
C LEU A 620 3.35 -28.39 43.08
N SER A 621 3.22 -27.77 41.93
CA SER A 621 4.21 -26.80 41.43
C SER A 621 3.69 -25.37 41.54
N LEU A 622 4.48 -24.51 42.19
CA LEU A 622 4.13 -23.12 42.52
C LEU A 622 5.01 -22.12 41.77
N GLY A 623 4.37 -21.14 41.12
CA GLY A 623 5.05 -20.10 40.31
C GLY A 623 5.75 -19.03 41.15
N ARG A 624 5.28 -18.84 42.38
CA ARG A 624 5.84 -17.92 43.37
C ARG A 624 5.55 -18.43 44.78
N SER A 625 6.19 -17.82 45.77
CA SER A 625 5.88 -18.11 47.17
C SER A 625 4.43 -17.72 47.49
N ALA A 626 3.62 -18.64 47.99
CA ALA A 626 2.21 -18.42 48.28
C ALA A 626 1.71 -19.27 49.46
N LYS A 627 0.66 -18.80 50.14
CA LYS A 627 -0.08 -19.63 51.10
C LYS A 627 -1.03 -20.58 50.38
N ILE A 628 -0.89 -21.87 50.66
CA ILE A 628 -1.70 -22.93 50.03
C ILE A 628 -2.46 -23.70 51.10
N THR A 629 -3.73 -24.03 50.82
CA THR A 629 -4.54 -24.96 51.61
C THR A 629 -5.04 -26.13 50.75
N ILE A 630 -4.68 -27.35 51.12
CA ILE A 630 -5.02 -28.58 50.40
C ILE A 630 -6.02 -29.37 51.24
N ALA A 631 -7.13 -29.85 50.68
CA ALA A 631 -8.11 -30.68 51.37
C ALA A 631 -8.76 -31.74 50.46
N ILE A 632 -9.12 -32.91 51.01
CA ILE A 632 -9.81 -33.98 50.25
C ILE A 632 -11.32 -33.87 50.46
N TYR A 633 -12.09 -33.94 49.37
CA TYR A 633 -13.55 -33.87 49.33
C TYR A 633 -14.15 -35.10 48.66
N ASP A 634 -15.31 -35.53 49.14
CA ASP A 634 -16.12 -36.55 48.47
C ASP A 634 -16.90 -35.96 47.27
N ILE A 635 -17.63 -36.82 46.55
CA ILE A 635 -18.44 -36.43 45.38
C ILE A 635 -19.63 -35.50 45.74
N LEU A 636 -20.02 -35.43 47.01
CA LEU A 636 -21.07 -34.53 47.50
C LEU A 636 -20.49 -33.18 47.97
N GLY A 637 -19.17 -32.99 47.84
CA GLY A 637 -18.47 -31.78 48.27
C GLY A 637 -18.27 -31.69 49.77
N GLN A 638 -18.43 -32.79 50.52
CA GLN A 638 -18.12 -32.83 51.94
C GLN A 638 -16.64 -33.11 52.14
N ARG A 639 -16.02 -32.43 53.10
CA ARG A 639 -14.59 -32.63 53.42
C ARG A 639 -14.39 -34.00 54.04
N ALA A 640 -13.65 -34.87 53.36
CA ALA A 640 -13.47 -36.27 53.70
C ALA A 640 -12.10 -36.60 54.30
N GLY A 641 -11.07 -35.77 54.05
CA GLY A 641 -9.70 -36.10 54.48
C GLY A 641 -8.74 -34.92 54.45
N THR A 642 -7.46 -35.25 54.69
CA THR A 642 -6.30 -34.41 55.04
C THR A 642 -6.38 -32.95 54.62
N VAL A 643 -6.14 -32.05 55.60
CA VAL A 643 -5.99 -30.61 55.42
C VAL A 643 -4.55 -30.20 55.68
N ILE A 644 -3.84 -29.71 54.66
CA ILE A 644 -2.51 -29.12 54.78
C ILE A 644 -2.65 -27.63 54.51
N SER A 645 -2.11 -26.77 55.38
CA SER A 645 -2.10 -25.32 55.15
C SER A 645 -0.77 -24.72 55.57
N GLY A 646 -0.14 -23.96 54.68
CA GLY A 646 1.18 -23.39 54.93
C GLY A 646 1.60 -22.42 53.84
N ASN A 647 2.69 -21.68 54.11
CA ASN A 647 3.37 -20.88 53.10
C ASN A 647 4.45 -21.73 52.45
N TYR A 648 4.46 -21.78 51.12
CA TYR A 648 5.40 -22.56 50.35
C TYR A 648 6.13 -21.64 49.39
N SER A 649 7.42 -21.87 49.18
CA SER A 649 8.22 -21.12 48.20
C SER A 649 7.83 -21.47 46.76
N ALA A 650 8.29 -20.69 45.78
CA ALA A 650 8.27 -21.13 44.39
C ALA A 650 8.95 -22.50 44.22
N GLY A 651 8.49 -23.29 43.25
CA GLY A 651 9.03 -24.62 42.94
C GLY A 651 8.04 -25.77 43.19
N THR A 652 8.52 -27.00 43.03
CA THR A 652 7.71 -28.23 43.17
C THR A 652 7.77 -28.76 44.60
N HIS A 653 6.59 -29.01 45.18
CA HIS A 653 6.39 -29.53 46.52
C HIS A 653 5.69 -30.88 46.47
N TYR A 654 6.02 -31.76 47.42
CA TYR A 654 5.41 -33.07 47.55
C TYR A 654 4.70 -33.20 48.88
N PHE A 655 3.42 -33.55 48.83
CA PHE A 655 2.57 -33.71 50.00
C PHE A 655 2.10 -35.15 50.12
N GLU A 656 2.29 -35.76 51.29
CA GLU A 656 1.75 -37.08 51.57
C GLU A 656 0.25 -36.99 51.87
N LEU A 657 -0.53 -37.80 51.15
CA LEU A 657 -1.97 -37.92 51.29
C LEU A 657 -2.30 -39.17 52.12
N GLN A 658 -2.73 -38.96 53.37
CA GLN A 658 -3.26 -40.02 54.23
C GLN A 658 -4.70 -40.36 53.83
N THR A 659 -4.93 -41.57 53.32
CA THR A 659 -6.25 -42.00 52.81
C THR A 659 -6.81 -43.24 53.52
N SER A 660 -6.16 -43.69 54.60
CA SER A 660 -6.53 -44.87 55.39
C SER A 660 -7.94 -44.83 55.99
N GLY A 661 -8.47 -43.63 56.27
CA GLY A 661 -9.84 -43.43 56.77
C GLY A 661 -10.92 -43.27 55.70
N LEU A 662 -10.57 -43.34 54.41
CA LEU A 662 -11.50 -43.17 53.29
C LEU A 662 -12.03 -44.52 52.80
N ASN A 663 -13.32 -44.60 52.52
CA ASN A 663 -13.92 -45.75 51.84
C ASN A 663 -13.43 -45.82 50.38
N LYS A 664 -13.51 -47.00 49.76
CA LYS A 664 -13.20 -47.16 48.32
C LYS A 664 -14.12 -46.28 47.49
N GLY A 665 -13.58 -45.50 46.55
CA GLY A 665 -14.38 -44.54 45.78
C GLY A 665 -13.58 -43.42 45.10
N ILE A 666 -14.31 -42.49 44.50
CA ILE A 666 -13.76 -41.29 43.84
C ILE A 666 -13.86 -40.10 44.81
N TYR A 667 -12.77 -39.34 44.90
CA TYR A 667 -12.63 -38.14 45.70
C TYR A 667 -11.98 -37.03 44.85
N PHE A 668 -12.02 -35.80 45.36
CA PHE A 668 -11.34 -34.65 44.76
C PHE A 668 -10.43 -33.99 45.79
N ILE A 669 -9.17 -33.79 45.43
CA ILE A 669 -8.28 -32.91 46.16
C ILE A 669 -8.61 -31.50 45.71
N ARG A 670 -8.89 -30.58 46.64
CA ARG A 670 -9.00 -29.15 46.36
C ARG A 670 -7.81 -28.42 46.96
N ILE A 671 -7.25 -27.51 46.17
CA ILE A 671 -6.16 -26.63 46.55
C ILE A 671 -6.69 -25.21 46.48
N LEU A 672 -6.62 -24.47 47.57
CA LEU A 672 -6.99 -23.07 47.67
C LEU A 672 -5.72 -22.25 47.83
N ASP A 673 -5.51 -21.27 46.95
CA ASP A 673 -4.42 -20.31 47.09
C ASP A 673 -4.83 -19.08 47.91
N GLU A 674 -3.85 -18.24 48.25
CA GLU A 674 -4.06 -17.00 49.02
C GLU A 674 -4.92 -15.95 48.30
N GLY A 675 -5.03 -16.04 46.98
CA GLY A 675 -5.91 -15.21 46.16
C GLY A 675 -7.35 -15.70 46.12
N GLY A 676 -7.66 -16.83 46.77
CA GLY A 676 -9.00 -17.42 46.80
C GLY A 676 -9.33 -18.32 45.60
N LYS A 677 -8.36 -18.57 44.71
CA LYS A 677 -8.55 -19.45 43.55
C LYS A 677 -8.51 -20.91 43.98
N ILE A 678 -9.44 -21.70 43.43
CA ILE A 678 -9.59 -23.12 43.74
C ILE A 678 -9.14 -23.96 42.55
N TYR A 679 -8.21 -24.87 42.80
CA TYR A 679 -7.78 -25.91 41.87
C TYR A 679 -8.28 -27.27 42.39
N ALA A 680 -8.57 -28.21 41.49
CA ALA A 680 -9.06 -29.53 41.87
C ALA A 680 -8.38 -30.64 41.07
N GLU A 681 -8.03 -31.74 41.75
CA GLU A 681 -7.43 -32.93 41.15
C GLU A 681 -8.18 -34.19 41.58
N LYS A 682 -8.38 -35.12 40.65
CA LYS A 682 -9.12 -36.36 40.91
C LYS A 682 -8.27 -37.34 41.73
N LEU A 683 -8.88 -37.93 42.75
CA LEU A 683 -8.30 -38.97 43.60
C LEU A 683 -9.16 -40.24 43.51
N ILE A 684 -8.55 -41.40 43.27
CA ILE A 684 -9.23 -42.70 43.28
C ILE A 684 -8.68 -43.54 44.42
N LYS A 685 -9.52 -43.90 45.39
CA LYS A 685 -9.19 -44.79 46.52
C LYS A 685 -9.63 -46.22 46.20
N ASN A 686 -8.68 -47.16 46.24
CA ASN A 686 -8.95 -48.60 46.06
C ASN A 686 -9.08 -49.37 47.38
#